data_AF-A0AAU1VG53-F1
#
_entry.id   AF-A0AAU1VG53-F1
#
_cell.length_a   1.000
_cell.length_b   1.000
_cell.length_c   1.000
_cell.angle_alpha   90.00
_cell.angle_beta   90.00
_cell.angle_gamma   90.00
#
_symmetry.space_group_name_H-M   'P 1'
#
loop_
_entity.id
_entity.type
_entity.pdbx_description
1 polymer ?
#
loop_
_entity_poly.entity_id
_entity_poly.type
_entity_poly.pdbx_seq_one_letter_code
_entity_poly.pdbx_strand_id
1 'polypeptide(L)'
;MTGNQVATLSPSPGGGQEVRQEPPDATAASTEETLARVLADVMHLDHVPADSRFFDDLGADSLVMAHFCARVRKRADLPSVSMKDVYAHPTVGALTRALTTDAPAAPVAPSSPPARSRPVPAPAGPTGRARYVLCGTLQLLTFVAYSCLIAFVGVRGYEWISAGSGVLDVYLRSVVFGAAVFLGLSALPIVVKWVLVGRWKPQRIRIWSPAYFRFWVVKTLVRADPLVLFVGSPVYTLYLRALGARIGSGVAIFSRHVPSCTDLLTVGDATVIRKDSFFTCYRAHGDVIETGRVTLGKDALVAEASVLDIGTSLGDGARLAHASALHSGQTVPAGEHWHGSPAERAGTEYPVVEPAACGPVRRSVHSVTQLLSALLVYLPLAVGGIGILLAEAPQLGAVLEPGSTVLTSWEFYRDGLIASFVIVFVIVPLGFLVLATVPRLLSRTITPDRVYPLYGFHYGVHRAITLLTNRRFLTRLFGDSSAVVPYLRMLGYDLSRVEQTGSNFGTEVKHETPFLSSVGTGTMVADGLSINNAEFSSTSFRVSRTAIGPQNFLGNRIAYPSRGRTGADCLLATKVMVPVDGEIREGVGLLGSPSFEIPRSVRRDSSFDLMKSGKELASGLAGKNRHNGATMGLYLLVRWIFVFVCTLVASGSAELYTSVGAVAIALGNILVVLLGAVYFILVERAVTALHPPGPLFCSIYDPRFWQRERFWKVPSETYLQAFNGTPFKSLVWRLLGVRIGRRVFDDGCSLTERSMVAIGDGATLNTGSVVQCHSQEDGAFKSDRSTIGAGCTLGVGAFVHYGVTIGAGAELAPDSFLMKGETVPPHALWGGNPARRIDPATPGARS
;
A
#
# COMPACT_ATOMS: atom_id res chain seq x y z
N MET A 1 -63.41 3.69 58.77
CA MET A 1 -62.35 3.63 59.80
C MET A 1 -61.02 3.86 59.09
N THR A 2 -60.57 5.10 58.87
CA THR A 2 -59.93 6.01 59.86
C THR A 2 -58.69 5.35 60.47
N GLY A 3 -57.49 5.91 60.42
CA GLY A 3 -57.09 7.26 60.06
C GLY A 3 -55.66 7.47 60.56
N ASN A 4 -54.95 8.37 59.88
CA ASN A 4 -54.14 9.44 60.44
C ASN A 4 -53.87 9.41 61.95
N GLN A 5 -52.62 9.69 62.34
CA GLN A 5 -52.27 10.91 63.10
C GLN A 5 -50.73 11.06 63.18
N VAL A 6 -50.13 12.14 62.66
CA VAL A 6 -49.94 13.49 63.27
C VAL A 6 -48.77 13.44 64.29
N ALA A 7 -47.59 13.97 64.00
CA ALA A 7 -47.17 15.38 63.91
C ALA A 7 -47.08 16.11 65.26
N THR A 8 -45.91 16.69 65.52
CA THR A 8 -45.58 17.80 66.44
C THR A 8 -44.27 18.39 65.88
N LEU A 9 -44.15 19.60 65.28
CA LEU A 9 -44.51 20.97 65.69
C LEU A 9 -44.22 21.18 67.18
N SER A 10 -43.45 22.15 67.68
CA SER A 10 -42.79 23.40 67.26
C SER A 10 -41.99 23.88 68.53
N PRO A 11 -41.21 25.00 68.61
CA PRO A 11 -41.40 26.29 67.94
C PRO A 11 -40.13 27.09 67.51
N SER A 12 -40.33 28.04 66.60
CA SER A 12 -39.65 29.36 66.65
C SER A 12 -40.60 30.35 67.36
N PRO A 13 -40.12 31.40 68.06
CA PRO A 13 -39.71 32.67 67.42
C PRO A 13 -38.50 33.33 68.13
N GLY A 14 -37.79 34.34 67.63
CA GLY A 14 -37.96 35.17 66.45
C GLY A 14 -36.94 36.33 66.47
N GLY A 15 -36.94 37.11 65.38
CA GLY A 15 -36.23 38.39 65.21
C GLY A 15 -34.80 38.23 64.70
N GLY A 16 -34.37 38.78 63.56
CA GLY A 16 -34.96 39.69 62.59
C GLY A 16 -34.07 39.69 61.33
N GLN A 17 -34.63 40.14 60.21
CA GLN A 17 -34.08 40.04 58.85
C GLN A 17 -32.70 40.70 58.68
N GLU A 18 -31.81 40.05 57.91
CA GLU A 18 -31.00 40.75 56.90
C GLU A 18 -30.53 39.79 55.78
N VAL A 19 -31.00 40.10 54.57
CA VAL A 19 -30.55 39.77 53.21
C VAL A 19 -29.65 38.53 53.03
N ARG A 20 -30.27 37.43 52.58
CA ARG A 20 -29.56 36.29 51.99
C ARG A 20 -29.15 36.68 50.56
N GLN A 21 -27.87 36.99 50.36
CA GLN A 21 -27.28 37.12 49.03
C GLN A 21 -27.55 35.84 48.23
N GLU A 22 -28.15 36.01 47.05
CA GLU A 22 -28.16 35.01 45.99
C GLU A 22 -26.71 34.56 45.71
N PRO A 23 -26.45 33.26 45.50
CA PRO A 23 -25.18 32.84 44.95
C PRO A 23 -25.03 33.46 43.54
N PRO A 24 -23.86 34.01 43.19
CA PRO A 24 -23.67 34.64 41.89
C PRO A 24 -23.90 33.62 40.78
N ASP A 25 -24.48 34.11 39.68
CA ASP A 25 -24.64 33.45 38.39
C ASP A 25 -23.54 32.43 38.09
N ALA A 26 -23.95 31.25 37.61
CA ALA A 26 -23.06 30.24 37.05
C ALA A 26 -22.25 30.85 35.89
N THR A 27 -21.05 31.31 36.19
CA THR A 27 -20.07 31.77 35.22
C THR A 27 -19.82 30.66 34.21
N ALA A 28 -19.95 30.95 32.92
CA ALA A 28 -19.56 30.03 31.86
C ALA A 28 -18.14 29.53 32.14
N ALA A 29 -17.98 28.22 32.36
CA ALA A 29 -16.67 27.61 32.63
C ALA A 29 -15.71 28.03 31.51
N SER A 30 -14.50 28.44 31.87
CA SER A 30 -13.51 28.86 30.89
C SER A 30 -13.23 27.71 29.89
N THR A 31 -12.85 28.05 28.65
CA THR A 31 -12.47 27.04 27.64
C THR A 31 -11.41 26.08 28.21
N GLU A 32 -10.49 26.60 29.02
CA GLU A 32 -9.45 25.83 29.73
C GLU A 32 -10.03 24.81 30.72
N GLU A 33 -10.91 25.23 31.63
CA GLU A 33 -11.57 24.32 32.59
C GLU A 33 -12.37 23.23 31.87
N THR A 34 -13.00 23.60 30.77
CA THR A 34 -13.81 22.68 29.98
C THR A 34 -12.94 21.64 29.29
N LEU A 35 -11.81 22.05 28.69
CA LEU A 35 -10.82 21.14 28.12
C LEU A 35 -10.20 20.25 29.19
N ALA A 36 -9.84 20.79 30.36
CA ALA A 36 -9.30 20.02 31.48
C ALA A 36 -10.28 18.94 31.97
N ARG A 37 -11.58 19.28 32.08
CA ARG A 37 -12.63 18.33 32.48
C ARG A 37 -12.81 17.21 31.45
N VAL A 38 -12.83 17.54 30.16
CA VAL A 38 -12.94 16.52 29.11
C VAL A 38 -11.71 15.59 29.12
N LEU A 39 -10.52 16.12 29.41
CA LEU A 39 -9.30 15.32 29.54
C LEU A 39 -9.34 14.41 30.77
N ALA A 40 -9.76 14.93 31.93
CA ALA A 40 -9.95 14.18 33.15
C ALA A 40 -10.92 12.99 32.94
N ASP A 41 -12.05 13.22 32.26
CA ASP A 41 -13.03 12.19 31.92
C ASP A 41 -12.50 11.11 30.97
N VAL A 42 -11.55 11.43 30.10
CA VAL A 42 -10.93 10.47 29.17
C VAL A 42 -9.86 9.65 29.87
N MET A 43 -9.13 10.27 30.79
CA MET A 43 -8.05 9.64 31.55
C MET A 43 -8.54 8.92 32.81
N HIS A 44 -9.82 9.07 33.18
CA HIS A 44 -10.40 8.59 34.43
C HIS A 44 -9.69 9.16 35.66
N LEU A 45 -9.42 10.46 35.65
CA LEU A 45 -8.82 11.23 36.75
C LEU A 45 -9.85 12.18 37.35
N ASP A 46 -9.73 12.49 38.63
CA ASP A 46 -10.63 13.45 39.29
C ASP A 46 -10.40 14.90 38.82
N HIS A 47 -9.13 15.25 38.57
CA HIS A 47 -8.73 16.58 38.10
C HIS A 47 -7.44 16.50 37.28
N VAL A 48 -7.31 17.38 36.27
CA VAL A 48 -6.09 17.55 35.47
C VAL A 48 -5.63 19.00 35.58
N PRO A 49 -4.45 19.27 36.17
CA PRO A 49 -3.89 20.62 36.22
C PRO A 49 -3.59 21.17 34.81
N ALA A 50 -3.77 22.48 34.62
CA ALA A 50 -3.69 23.09 33.29
C ALA A 50 -2.28 23.11 32.68
N ASP A 51 -1.26 23.06 33.52
CA ASP A 51 0.16 23.10 33.20
C ASP A 51 0.81 21.71 33.06
N SER A 52 0.11 20.65 33.47
CA SER A 52 0.61 19.27 33.36
C SER A 52 0.81 18.88 31.89
N ARG A 53 2.00 18.38 31.58
CA ARG A 53 2.34 17.90 30.24
C ARG A 53 1.60 16.60 29.95
N PHE A 54 0.86 16.58 28.84
CA PHE A 54 0.00 15.46 28.46
C PHE A 54 0.73 14.12 28.43
N PHE A 55 1.93 14.08 27.82
CA PHE A 55 2.66 12.84 27.58
C PHE A 55 3.60 12.47 28.74
N ASP A 56 4.28 13.47 29.30
CA ASP A 56 5.35 13.25 30.29
C ASP A 56 4.79 13.10 31.71
N ASP A 57 3.90 14.02 32.11
CA ASP A 57 3.39 14.09 33.48
C ASP A 57 2.16 13.20 33.65
N LEU A 58 1.18 13.34 32.74
CA LEU A 58 -0.08 12.60 32.79
C LEU A 58 0.05 11.18 32.22
N GLY A 59 1.12 10.88 31.47
CA GLY A 59 1.32 9.58 30.84
C GLY A 59 0.30 9.26 29.74
N ALA A 60 -0.38 10.27 29.18
CA ALA A 60 -1.34 10.07 28.11
C ALA A 60 -0.64 9.60 26.83
N ASP A 61 -1.26 8.68 26.11
CA ASP A 61 -0.79 8.24 24.79
C ASP A 61 -1.63 8.85 23.66
N SER A 62 -1.22 8.59 22.41
CA SER A 62 -1.94 9.12 21.24
C SER A 62 -3.36 8.58 21.10
N LEU A 63 -3.69 7.40 21.65
CA LEU A 63 -5.05 6.87 21.61
C LEU A 63 -5.95 7.62 22.60
N VAL A 64 -5.47 7.84 23.82
CA VAL A 64 -6.13 8.67 24.83
C VAL A 64 -6.36 10.08 24.28
N MET A 65 -5.34 10.68 23.65
CA MET A 65 -5.43 12.02 23.07
C MET A 65 -6.36 12.09 21.84
N ALA A 66 -6.43 11.04 21.02
CA ALA A 66 -7.41 10.95 19.94
C ALA A 66 -8.84 10.92 20.48
N HIS A 67 -9.10 10.18 21.56
CA HIS A 67 -10.41 10.17 22.24
C HIS A 67 -10.74 11.54 22.85
N PHE A 68 -9.76 12.22 23.44
CA PHE A 68 -9.89 13.59 23.91
C PHE A 68 -10.30 14.53 22.77
N CYS A 69 -9.55 14.56 21.66
CA CYS A 69 -9.88 15.38 20.48
C CYS A 69 -11.27 15.04 19.91
N ALA A 70 -11.66 13.77 19.88
CA ALA A 70 -12.98 13.34 19.44
C ALA A 70 -14.10 13.82 20.37
N ARG A 71 -13.91 13.81 21.70
CA ARG A 71 -14.89 14.35 22.65
C ARG A 71 -14.99 15.88 22.57
N VAL A 72 -13.86 16.58 22.44
CA VAL A 72 -13.83 18.04 22.25
C VAL A 72 -14.57 18.44 20.98
N ARG A 73 -14.33 17.78 19.84
CA ARG A 73 -15.02 18.09 18.56
C ARG A 73 -16.52 17.81 18.54
N LYS A 74 -17.06 17.06 19.52
CA LYS A 74 -18.51 16.87 19.68
C LYS A 74 -19.20 18.03 20.40
N ARG A 75 -18.42 18.92 21.00
CA ARG A 75 -18.90 20.09 21.75
C ARG A 75 -18.83 21.32 20.84
N ALA A 76 -19.99 21.91 20.56
CA ALA A 76 -20.10 23.09 19.69
C ALA A 76 -19.56 24.37 20.35
N ASP A 77 -19.44 24.37 21.68
CA ASP A 77 -18.91 25.44 22.52
C ASP A 77 -17.37 25.49 22.56
N LEU A 78 -16.67 24.53 21.95
CA LEU A 78 -15.22 24.45 21.96
C LEU A 78 -14.62 24.57 20.55
N PRO A 79 -13.44 25.19 20.40
CA PRO A 79 -12.70 25.19 19.15
C PRO A 79 -12.29 23.76 18.77
N SER A 80 -12.23 23.49 17.46
CA SER A 80 -11.85 22.17 16.95
C SER A 80 -10.37 21.89 17.24
N VAL A 81 -10.08 20.77 17.90
CA VAL A 81 -8.73 20.32 18.21
C VAL A 81 -8.29 19.19 17.28
N SER A 82 -7.05 19.26 16.79
CA SER A 82 -6.39 18.18 16.07
C SER A 82 -5.25 17.57 16.88
N MET A 83 -4.86 16.34 16.54
CA MET A 83 -3.71 15.69 17.18
C MET A 83 -2.40 16.47 16.98
N LYS A 84 -2.28 17.23 15.87
CA LYS A 84 -1.14 18.12 15.64
C LYS A 84 -1.08 19.23 16.70
N ASP A 85 -2.22 19.81 17.05
CA ASP A 85 -2.30 20.88 18.05
C ASP A 85 -1.94 20.36 19.44
N VAL A 86 -2.38 19.14 19.78
CA VAL A 86 -2.05 18.46 21.05
C VAL A 86 -0.54 18.23 21.19
N TYR A 87 0.15 17.84 20.12
CA TYR A 87 1.60 17.67 20.15
C TYR A 87 2.35 19.00 20.19
N ALA A 88 1.88 20.02 19.45
CA ALA A 88 2.49 21.34 19.44
C ALA A 88 2.31 22.10 20.75
N HIS A 89 1.20 21.87 21.45
CA HIS A 89 0.81 22.55 22.68
C HIS A 89 0.43 21.53 23.77
N PRO A 90 1.42 20.86 24.40
CA PRO A 90 1.20 19.65 25.18
C PRO A 90 0.69 19.89 26.62
N THR A 91 -0.01 20.99 26.88
CA THR A 91 -0.67 21.29 28.16
C THR A 91 -2.03 21.94 27.91
N VAL A 92 -2.99 21.82 28.84
CA VAL A 92 -4.34 22.39 28.63
C VAL A 92 -4.26 23.92 28.48
N GLY A 93 -3.44 24.60 29.29
CA GLY A 93 -3.28 26.04 29.21
C GLY A 93 -2.55 26.52 27.95
N ALA A 94 -1.57 25.75 27.43
CA ALA A 94 -0.93 26.08 26.15
C ALA A 94 -1.89 25.84 24.96
N LEU A 95 -2.62 24.72 24.99
CA LEU A 95 -3.59 24.36 23.97
C LEU A 95 -4.74 25.37 23.92
N THR A 96 -5.27 25.76 25.08
CA THR A 96 -6.31 26.79 25.17
C THR A 96 -5.82 28.09 24.55
N ARG A 97 -4.66 28.60 24.96
CA ARG A 97 -4.09 29.82 24.38
C ARG A 97 -3.90 29.73 22.87
N ALA A 98 -3.40 28.62 22.36
CA ALA A 98 -3.22 28.42 20.92
C ALA A 98 -4.54 28.43 20.15
N LEU A 99 -5.63 27.96 20.76
CA LEU A 99 -6.95 27.89 20.14
C LEU A 99 -7.81 29.15 20.36
N THR A 100 -7.54 29.95 21.39
CA THR A 100 -8.28 31.19 21.72
C THR A 100 -7.59 32.46 21.22
N THR A 101 -6.30 32.39 20.89
CA THR A 101 -5.64 33.50 20.19
C THR A 101 -6.12 33.45 18.75
N ASP A 102 -6.91 34.44 18.32
CA ASP A 102 -7.15 34.70 16.90
C ASP A 102 -5.79 34.98 16.24
N ALA A 103 -5.12 33.92 15.81
CA ALA A 103 -4.05 34.05 14.84
C ALA A 103 -4.74 34.52 13.56
N PRO A 104 -4.37 35.67 12.98
CA PRO A 104 -4.79 36.00 11.63
C PRO A 104 -4.37 34.82 10.78
N ALA A 105 -5.32 34.21 10.07
CA ALA A 105 -5.01 33.24 9.04
C ALA A 105 -3.88 33.86 8.20
N ALA A 106 -2.68 33.29 8.25
CA ALA A 106 -1.58 33.74 7.42
C ALA A 106 -2.14 33.81 5.98
N PRO A 107 -1.95 34.92 5.26
CA PRO A 107 -2.48 35.05 3.92
C PRO A 107 -1.81 33.97 3.08
N VAL A 108 -2.56 32.89 2.83
CA VAL A 108 -2.26 31.99 1.73
C VAL A 108 -2.31 32.89 0.50
N ALA A 109 -1.16 33.10 -0.13
CA ALA A 109 -1.06 33.88 -1.34
C ALA A 109 -2.15 33.42 -2.31
N PRO A 110 -2.85 34.34 -3.00
CA PRO A 110 -3.94 33.98 -3.89
C PRO A 110 -3.40 33.03 -4.95
N SER A 111 -3.69 31.73 -4.80
CA SER A 111 -3.55 30.79 -5.89
C SER A 111 -4.48 31.28 -6.99
N SER A 112 -3.96 31.30 -8.22
CA SER A 112 -4.74 31.61 -9.40
C SER A 112 -6.05 30.82 -9.36
N PRO A 113 -7.21 31.41 -9.74
CA PRO A 113 -8.49 30.74 -9.59
C PRO A 113 -8.40 29.36 -10.25
N PRO A 114 -8.75 28.27 -9.54
CA PRO A 114 -8.78 26.95 -10.16
C PRO A 114 -9.65 27.06 -11.40
N ALA A 115 -9.15 26.56 -12.53
CA ALA A 115 -9.93 26.49 -13.76
C ALA A 115 -11.27 25.83 -13.40
N ARG A 116 -12.36 26.62 -13.42
CA ARG A 116 -13.70 26.14 -13.09
C ARG A 116 -14.01 24.95 -14.00
N SER A 117 -13.83 23.73 -13.49
CA SER A 117 -14.39 22.57 -14.14
C SER A 117 -15.90 22.74 -14.04
N ARG A 118 -16.58 22.84 -15.18
CA ARG A 118 -18.05 22.84 -15.22
C ARG A 118 -18.53 21.67 -14.35
N PRO A 119 -19.49 21.86 -13.43
CA PRO A 119 -20.02 20.76 -12.65
C PRO A 119 -20.52 19.71 -13.64
N VAL A 120 -19.81 18.58 -13.70
CA VAL A 120 -20.21 17.45 -14.54
C VAL A 120 -21.49 16.91 -13.91
N PRO A 121 -22.62 16.87 -14.64
CA PRO A 121 -23.89 16.41 -14.10
C PRO A 121 -23.72 15.05 -13.43
N ALA A 122 -24.14 14.94 -12.16
CA ALA A 122 -24.18 13.66 -11.49
C ALA A 122 -25.19 12.74 -12.23
N PRO A 123 -24.86 11.48 -12.52
CA PRO A 123 -25.81 10.57 -13.12
C PRO A 123 -27.05 10.42 -12.22
N ALA A 124 -28.27 10.50 -12.76
CA ALA A 124 -29.48 10.43 -11.95
C ALA A 124 -29.77 9.01 -11.40
N GLY A 125 -30.16 8.93 -10.12
CA GLY A 125 -30.78 7.76 -9.46
C GLY A 125 -29.81 6.65 -8.99
N PRO A 126 -30.20 5.87 -7.96
CA PRO A 126 -29.39 4.78 -7.44
C PRO A 126 -29.29 3.62 -8.44
N THR A 127 -28.13 2.95 -8.49
CA THR A 127 -27.97 1.78 -9.37
C THR A 127 -28.88 0.63 -8.93
N GLY A 128 -29.80 0.19 -9.78
CA GLY A 128 -30.68 -0.94 -9.49
C GLY A 128 -29.93 -2.27 -9.33
N ARG A 129 -30.54 -3.24 -8.61
CA ARG A 129 -29.97 -4.58 -8.40
C ARG A 129 -29.67 -5.29 -9.73
N ALA A 130 -30.53 -5.13 -10.73
CA ALA A 130 -30.34 -5.73 -12.05
C ALA A 130 -29.05 -5.26 -12.74
N ARG A 131 -28.74 -3.95 -12.71
CA ARG A 131 -27.50 -3.41 -13.30
C ARG A 131 -26.25 -3.92 -12.58
N TYR A 132 -26.31 -4.00 -11.24
CA TYR A 132 -25.22 -4.56 -10.43
C TYR A 132 -24.93 -6.03 -10.80
N VAL A 133 -25.97 -6.87 -10.88
CA VAL A 133 -25.84 -8.28 -11.26
C VAL A 133 -25.36 -8.40 -12.70
N LEU A 134 -25.96 -7.67 -13.64
CA LEU A 134 -25.56 -7.69 -15.05
C LEU A 134 -24.09 -7.31 -15.23
N CYS A 135 -23.63 -6.24 -14.58
CA CYS A 135 -22.22 -5.83 -14.63
C CYS A 135 -21.30 -6.95 -14.10
N GLY A 136 -21.64 -7.56 -12.96
CA GLY A 136 -20.89 -8.68 -12.40
C GLY A 136 -20.86 -9.90 -13.33
N THR A 137 -21.98 -10.24 -13.96
CA THR A 137 -22.06 -11.33 -14.94
C THR A 137 -21.18 -11.04 -16.16
N LEU A 138 -21.23 -9.82 -16.71
CA LEU A 138 -20.37 -9.44 -17.84
C LEU A 138 -18.89 -9.47 -17.48
N GLN A 139 -18.53 -9.05 -16.26
CA GLN A 139 -17.14 -9.15 -15.76
C GLN A 139 -16.69 -10.61 -15.66
N LEU A 140 -17.55 -11.50 -15.13
CA LEU A 140 -17.26 -12.94 -15.06
C LEU A 140 -17.11 -13.55 -16.46
N LEU A 141 -18.03 -13.25 -17.38
CA LEU A 141 -17.95 -13.72 -18.76
C LEU A 141 -16.69 -13.23 -19.47
N THR A 142 -16.26 -11.99 -19.21
CA THR A 142 -15.00 -11.46 -19.74
C THR A 142 -13.81 -12.24 -19.21
N PHE A 143 -13.81 -12.55 -17.92
CA PHE A 143 -12.76 -13.36 -17.30
C PHE A 143 -12.70 -14.76 -17.91
N VAL A 144 -13.85 -15.44 -18.01
CA VAL A 144 -13.97 -16.77 -18.63
C VAL A 144 -13.51 -16.73 -20.09
N ALA A 145 -13.97 -15.77 -20.88
CA ALA A 145 -13.56 -15.61 -22.27
C ALA A 145 -12.05 -15.39 -22.41
N TYR A 146 -11.45 -14.58 -21.53
CA TYR A 146 -10.02 -14.33 -21.51
C TYR A 146 -9.22 -15.59 -21.12
N SER A 147 -9.69 -16.35 -20.11
CA SER A 147 -9.09 -17.64 -19.73
C SER A 147 -9.17 -18.67 -20.87
N CYS A 148 -10.31 -18.76 -21.55
CA CYS A 148 -10.48 -19.62 -22.73
C CYS A 148 -9.55 -19.20 -23.87
N LEU A 149 -9.41 -17.90 -24.12
CA LEU A 149 -8.50 -17.39 -25.15
C LEU A 149 -7.03 -17.73 -24.83
N ILE A 150 -6.59 -17.51 -23.59
CA ILE A 150 -5.23 -17.86 -23.17
C ILE A 150 -5.00 -19.37 -23.29
N ALA A 151 -5.95 -20.19 -22.85
CA ALA A 151 -5.85 -21.64 -22.97
C ALA A 151 -5.73 -22.08 -24.43
N PHE A 152 -6.60 -21.57 -25.31
CA PHE A 152 -6.59 -21.89 -26.73
C PHE A 152 -5.26 -21.50 -27.40
N VAL A 153 -4.78 -20.27 -27.17
CA VAL A 153 -3.50 -19.79 -27.70
C VAL A 153 -2.32 -20.58 -27.14
N GLY A 154 -2.33 -20.87 -25.84
CA GLY A 154 -1.29 -21.66 -25.16
C GLY A 154 -1.19 -23.08 -25.71
N VAL A 155 -2.33 -23.76 -25.89
CA VAL A 155 -2.40 -25.10 -26.47
C VAL A 155 -1.85 -25.11 -27.89
N ARG A 156 -2.35 -24.24 -28.76
CA ARG A 156 -1.90 -24.17 -30.16
C ARG A 156 -0.41 -23.84 -30.26
N GLY A 157 0.08 -23.00 -29.37
CA GLY A 157 1.50 -22.71 -29.22
C GLY A 157 2.31 -23.92 -28.81
N TYR A 158 1.86 -24.63 -27.78
CA TYR A 158 2.54 -25.83 -27.29
C TYR A 158 2.62 -26.90 -28.38
N GLU A 159 1.51 -27.25 -29.04
CA GLU A 159 1.48 -28.23 -30.14
C GLU A 159 2.46 -27.85 -31.27
N TRP A 160 2.52 -26.56 -31.60
CA TRP A 160 3.40 -26.07 -32.64
C TRP A 160 4.89 -26.12 -32.23
N ILE A 161 5.21 -25.74 -31.00
CA ILE A 161 6.57 -25.78 -30.45
C ILE A 161 7.06 -27.23 -30.31
N SER A 162 6.22 -28.12 -29.77
CA SER A 162 6.57 -29.52 -29.51
C SER A 162 6.72 -30.35 -30.79
N ALA A 163 6.14 -29.91 -31.91
CA ALA A 163 6.35 -30.50 -33.23
C ALA A 163 7.72 -30.15 -33.86
N GLY A 164 8.63 -29.51 -33.10
CA GLY A 164 9.96 -29.15 -33.58
C GLY A 164 10.94 -30.32 -33.61
N SER A 165 11.78 -30.39 -34.65
CA SER A 165 12.82 -31.42 -34.77
C SER A 165 14.12 -30.95 -34.10
N GLY A 166 14.34 -31.37 -32.85
CA GLY A 166 15.55 -31.08 -32.07
C GLY A 166 15.53 -29.71 -31.35
N VAL A 167 16.52 -29.49 -30.49
CA VAL A 167 16.55 -28.34 -29.55
C VAL A 167 16.52 -26.99 -30.25
N LEU A 168 17.26 -26.83 -31.35
CA LEU A 168 17.32 -25.56 -32.08
C LEU A 168 15.97 -25.20 -32.71
N ASP A 169 15.27 -26.15 -33.31
CA ASP A 169 13.94 -25.90 -33.90
C ASP A 169 12.92 -25.57 -32.79
N VAL A 170 12.90 -26.35 -31.70
CA VAL A 170 12.06 -26.06 -30.52
C VAL A 170 12.34 -24.67 -29.95
N TYR A 171 13.61 -24.27 -29.84
CA TYR A 171 14.01 -22.94 -29.39
C TYR A 171 13.50 -21.84 -30.35
N LEU A 172 13.73 -21.98 -31.66
CA LEU A 172 13.30 -20.99 -32.65
C LEU A 172 11.77 -20.86 -32.70
N ARG A 173 11.03 -21.97 -32.63
CA ARG A 173 9.56 -21.93 -32.50
C ARG A 173 9.12 -21.26 -31.22
N SER A 174 9.80 -21.53 -30.10
CA SER A 174 9.53 -20.85 -28.82
C SER A 174 9.75 -19.34 -28.90
N VAL A 175 10.78 -18.90 -29.63
CA VAL A 175 11.03 -17.48 -29.91
C VAL A 175 9.87 -16.87 -30.70
N VAL A 176 9.48 -17.49 -31.81
CA VAL A 176 8.43 -16.96 -32.68
C VAL A 176 7.08 -16.92 -31.96
N PHE A 177 6.69 -18.00 -31.27
CA PHE A 177 5.45 -18.04 -30.52
C PHE A 177 5.47 -17.08 -29.34
N GLY A 178 6.55 -17.06 -28.56
CA GLY A 178 6.74 -16.14 -27.44
C GLY A 178 6.63 -14.68 -27.89
N ALA A 179 7.24 -14.33 -29.03
CA ALA A 179 7.13 -13.01 -29.62
C ALA A 179 5.69 -12.68 -30.07
N ALA A 180 5.02 -13.62 -30.75
CA ALA A 180 3.63 -13.43 -31.17
C ALA A 180 2.68 -13.21 -29.98
N VAL A 181 2.81 -14.01 -28.92
CA VAL A 181 2.03 -13.86 -27.68
C VAL A 181 2.35 -12.55 -26.98
N PHE A 182 3.63 -12.19 -26.86
CA PHE A 182 4.04 -10.92 -26.24
C PHE A 182 3.47 -9.71 -26.99
N LEU A 183 3.58 -9.69 -28.32
CA LEU A 183 3.04 -8.63 -29.16
C LEU A 183 1.50 -8.59 -29.08
N GLY A 184 0.85 -9.75 -29.13
CA GLY A 184 -0.60 -9.86 -29.00
C GLY A 184 -1.12 -9.35 -27.66
N LEU A 185 -0.52 -9.79 -26.55
CA LEU A 185 -0.86 -9.33 -25.20
C LEU A 185 -0.60 -7.84 -25.01
N SER A 186 0.47 -7.31 -25.60
CA SER A 186 0.82 -5.88 -25.55
C SER A 186 -0.13 -5.00 -26.38
N ALA A 187 -0.57 -5.50 -27.54
CA ALA A 187 -1.46 -4.78 -28.45
C ALA A 187 -2.93 -4.84 -28.00
N LEU A 188 -3.33 -5.94 -27.33
CA LEU A 188 -4.71 -6.17 -26.90
C LEU A 188 -5.31 -5.01 -26.08
N PRO A 189 -4.70 -4.51 -24.99
CA PRO A 189 -5.27 -3.40 -24.23
C PRO A 189 -5.37 -2.11 -25.06
N ILE A 190 -4.42 -1.87 -25.98
CA ILE A 190 -4.43 -0.70 -26.86
C ILE A 190 -5.65 -0.75 -27.78
N VAL A 191 -5.83 -1.87 -28.49
CA VAL A 191 -6.95 -2.07 -29.41
C VAL A 191 -8.28 -2.00 -28.65
N VAL A 192 -8.40 -2.73 -27.54
CA VAL A 192 -9.62 -2.77 -26.73
C VAL A 192 -9.97 -1.39 -26.17
N LYS A 193 -8.98 -0.60 -25.74
CA LYS A 193 -9.21 0.79 -25.30
C LYS A 193 -9.78 1.65 -26.42
N TRP A 194 -9.18 1.62 -27.61
CA TRP A 194 -9.62 2.46 -28.73
C TRP A 194 -10.99 2.05 -29.27
N VAL A 195 -11.31 0.75 -29.27
CA VAL A 195 -12.62 0.23 -29.70
C VAL A 195 -13.71 0.45 -28.64
N LEU A 196 -13.44 0.09 -27.38
CA LEU A 196 -14.46 0.16 -26.33
C LEU A 196 -14.61 1.56 -25.75
N VAL A 197 -13.60 2.41 -25.73
CA VAL A 197 -13.70 3.72 -25.06
C VAL A 197 -13.43 4.87 -26.01
N GLY A 198 -12.46 4.73 -26.90
CA GLY A 198 -11.95 5.82 -27.72
C GLY A 198 -11.03 6.73 -26.89
N ARG A 199 -11.25 8.05 -26.93
CA ARG A 199 -10.46 9.02 -26.14
C ARG A 199 -11.09 9.25 -24.78
N TRP A 200 -10.32 9.09 -23.70
CA TRP A 200 -10.75 9.47 -22.36
C TRP A 200 -11.02 10.98 -22.29
N LYS A 201 -12.17 11.35 -21.72
CA LYS A 201 -12.56 12.73 -21.41
C LYS A 201 -12.79 12.84 -19.89
N PRO A 202 -12.61 14.03 -19.28
CA PRO A 202 -13.04 14.27 -17.91
C PRO A 202 -14.55 14.07 -17.82
N GLN A 203 -15.00 13.13 -17.00
CA GLN A 203 -16.40 12.76 -16.86
C GLN A 203 -16.65 11.98 -15.57
N ARG A 204 -17.94 11.83 -15.22
CA ARG A 204 -18.41 11.00 -14.12
C ARG A 204 -19.10 9.74 -14.67
N ILE A 205 -18.56 8.57 -14.35
CA ILE A 205 -19.07 7.27 -14.79
C ILE A 205 -19.73 6.58 -13.60
N ARG A 206 -21.05 6.36 -13.65
CA ARG A 206 -21.79 5.62 -12.62
C ARG A 206 -21.21 4.21 -12.45
N ILE A 207 -20.84 3.83 -11.24
CA ILE A 207 -20.33 2.48 -10.94
C ILE A 207 -21.42 1.43 -11.23
N TRP A 208 -21.03 0.29 -11.80
CA TRP A 208 -21.89 -0.80 -12.28
C TRP A 208 -22.76 -0.47 -13.51
N SER A 209 -22.52 0.66 -14.19
CA SER A 209 -23.11 0.95 -15.49
C SER A 209 -22.37 0.24 -16.65
N PRO A 210 -22.94 0.16 -17.86
CA PRO A 210 -22.21 -0.32 -19.04
C PRO A 210 -20.93 0.47 -19.34
N ALA A 211 -20.94 1.79 -19.09
CA ALA A 211 -19.74 2.63 -19.22
C ALA A 211 -18.67 2.25 -18.18
N TYR A 212 -19.09 1.93 -16.95
CA TYR A 212 -18.20 1.40 -15.93
C TYR A 212 -17.62 0.03 -16.33
N PHE A 213 -18.42 -0.87 -16.90
CA PHE A 213 -17.92 -2.15 -17.40
C PHE A 213 -16.83 -1.96 -18.47
N ARG A 214 -17.04 -1.06 -19.45
CA ARG A 214 -16.03 -0.72 -20.47
C ARG A 214 -14.76 -0.15 -19.83
N PHE A 215 -14.90 0.74 -18.84
CA PHE A 215 -13.78 1.24 -18.04
C PHE A 215 -13.03 0.12 -17.30
N TRP A 216 -13.76 -0.79 -16.66
CA TRP A 216 -13.18 -1.90 -15.93
C TRP A 216 -12.39 -2.84 -16.85
N VAL A 217 -12.93 -3.22 -18.01
CA VAL A 217 -12.23 -4.08 -18.98
C VAL A 217 -10.90 -3.45 -19.39
N VAL A 218 -10.91 -2.18 -19.80
CA VAL A 218 -9.69 -1.47 -20.22
C VAL A 218 -8.71 -1.35 -19.06
N LYS A 219 -9.16 -0.94 -17.87
CA LYS A 219 -8.29 -0.82 -16.69
C LYS A 219 -7.63 -2.16 -16.33
N THR A 220 -8.40 -3.25 -16.32
CA THR A 220 -7.90 -4.58 -15.97
C THR A 220 -6.85 -5.06 -16.96
N LEU A 221 -7.10 -4.91 -18.27
CA LEU A 221 -6.13 -5.29 -19.31
C LEU A 221 -4.86 -4.44 -19.25
N VAL A 222 -4.99 -3.11 -19.11
CA VAL A 222 -3.85 -2.18 -19.03
C VAL A 222 -2.96 -2.49 -17.82
N ARG A 223 -3.55 -2.90 -16.68
CA ARG A 223 -2.80 -3.27 -15.47
C ARG A 223 -2.14 -4.65 -15.54
N ALA A 224 -2.71 -5.57 -16.33
CA ALA A 224 -2.18 -6.91 -16.53
C ALA A 224 -1.14 -6.99 -17.66
N ASP A 225 -0.95 -5.90 -18.42
CA ASP A 225 -0.10 -5.85 -19.60
C ASP A 225 1.39 -6.12 -19.29
N PRO A 226 2.10 -6.93 -20.10
CA PRO A 226 3.50 -7.26 -19.87
C PRO A 226 4.44 -6.05 -20.00
N LEU A 227 4.08 -5.00 -20.73
CA LEU A 227 4.88 -3.76 -20.86
C LEU A 227 4.96 -2.98 -19.55
N VAL A 228 4.14 -3.28 -18.53
CA VAL A 228 4.33 -2.77 -17.17
C VAL A 228 5.65 -3.22 -16.55
N LEU A 229 6.22 -4.34 -17.01
CA LEU A 229 7.57 -4.80 -16.59
C LEU A 229 8.70 -3.93 -17.17
N PHE A 230 8.41 -3.10 -18.18
CA PHE A 230 9.37 -2.22 -18.86
C PHE A 230 9.44 -0.82 -18.21
N VAL A 231 8.80 -0.62 -17.05
CA VAL A 231 8.92 0.62 -16.26
C VAL A 231 10.39 1.02 -16.06
N GLY A 232 10.69 2.28 -16.31
CA GLY A 232 12.03 2.84 -16.38
C GLY A 232 12.67 2.74 -17.77
N SER A 233 11.97 2.31 -18.82
CA SER A 233 12.50 2.28 -20.19
C SER A 233 11.66 3.10 -21.18
N PRO A 234 12.24 3.52 -22.33
CA PRO A 234 11.49 4.24 -23.35
C PRO A 234 10.31 3.44 -23.92
N VAL A 235 10.38 2.10 -23.93
CA VAL A 235 9.29 1.22 -24.37
C VAL A 235 8.01 1.49 -23.59
N TYR A 236 8.12 1.68 -22.27
CA TYR A 236 6.96 1.99 -21.43
C TYR A 236 6.33 3.35 -21.76
N THR A 237 7.14 4.36 -22.11
CA THR A 237 6.60 5.66 -22.57
C THR A 237 5.89 5.57 -23.91
N LEU A 238 6.37 4.72 -24.83
CA LEU A 238 5.72 4.45 -26.11
C LEU A 238 4.37 3.74 -25.90
N TYR A 239 4.32 2.78 -24.97
CA TYR A 239 3.07 2.10 -24.59
C TYR A 239 2.02 3.09 -24.08
N LEU A 240 2.38 3.96 -23.13
CA LEU A 240 1.46 4.97 -22.61
C LEU A 240 1.00 5.95 -23.69
N ARG A 241 1.87 6.34 -24.63
CA ARG A 241 1.48 7.15 -25.81
C ARG A 241 0.51 6.41 -26.73
N ALA A 242 0.72 5.12 -26.99
CA ALA A 242 -0.20 4.31 -27.78
C ALA A 242 -1.58 4.18 -27.14
N LEU A 243 -1.64 4.18 -25.81
CA LEU A 243 -2.90 4.27 -25.05
C LEU A 243 -3.51 5.69 -25.04
N GLY A 244 -2.82 6.71 -25.53
CA GLY A 244 -3.33 8.08 -25.71
C GLY A 244 -2.70 9.14 -24.81
N ALA A 245 -1.76 8.80 -23.92
CA ALA A 245 -1.08 9.78 -23.07
C ALA A 245 -0.21 10.74 -23.89
N ARG A 246 -0.15 12.01 -23.47
CA ARG A 246 0.70 13.04 -24.09
C ARG A 246 2.01 13.13 -23.32
N ILE A 247 3.04 12.42 -23.78
CA ILE A 247 4.33 12.32 -23.10
C ILE A 247 5.42 12.94 -23.97
N GLY A 248 6.15 13.90 -23.44
CA GLY A 248 7.25 14.63 -24.05
C GLY A 248 8.53 13.82 -24.26
N SER A 249 9.53 14.44 -24.88
CA SER A 249 10.82 13.81 -25.15
C SER A 249 11.64 13.63 -23.87
N GLY A 250 12.31 12.48 -23.70
CA GLY A 250 13.21 12.24 -22.56
C GLY A 250 12.54 12.07 -21.20
N VAL A 251 11.24 11.83 -21.14
CA VAL A 251 10.53 11.51 -19.89
C VAL A 251 10.98 10.15 -19.32
N ALA A 252 11.19 10.09 -18.01
CA ALA A 252 11.55 8.86 -17.29
C ALA A 252 10.48 8.54 -16.23
N ILE A 253 9.83 7.37 -16.34
CA ILE A 253 8.77 6.93 -15.41
C ILE A 253 9.20 5.63 -14.74
N PHE A 254 9.30 5.65 -13.41
CA PHE A 254 9.73 4.54 -12.56
C PHE A 254 8.61 3.94 -11.70
N SER A 255 7.41 4.55 -11.70
CA SER A 255 6.25 4.00 -11.00
C SER A 255 5.58 2.87 -11.78
N ARG A 256 5.13 1.84 -11.05
CA ARG A 256 4.32 0.73 -11.56
C ARG A 256 2.81 0.98 -11.44
N HIS A 257 2.40 2.11 -10.88
CA HIS A 257 0.98 2.49 -10.83
C HIS A 257 0.55 3.10 -12.16
N VAL A 258 0.14 2.23 -13.09
CA VAL A 258 -0.21 2.60 -14.47
C VAL A 258 -1.47 3.49 -14.49
N PRO A 259 -1.46 4.65 -15.18
CA PRO A 259 -2.65 5.48 -15.36
C PRO A 259 -3.69 4.75 -16.21
N SER A 260 -4.94 4.73 -15.77
CA SER A 260 -6.01 4.00 -16.49
C SER A 260 -6.74 4.90 -17.50
N CYS A 261 -6.82 6.20 -17.22
CA CYS A 261 -7.39 7.19 -18.15
C CYS A 261 -6.27 7.96 -18.88
N THR A 262 -5.51 7.23 -19.68
CA THR A 262 -4.25 7.69 -20.31
C THR A 262 -4.36 8.99 -21.10
N ASP A 263 -5.43 9.26 -21.85
CA ASP A 263 -5.57 10.52 -22.63
C ASP A 263 -5.64 11.78 -21.74
N LEU A 264 -5.88 11.61 -20.44
CA LEU A 264 -5.93 12.69 -19.46
C LEU A 264 -4.58 12.96 -18.79
N LEU A 265 -3.56 12.14 -19.08
CA LEU A 265 -2.19 12.35 -18.62
C LEU A 265 -1.42 13.19 -19.66
N THR A 266 -0.85 14.30 -19.19
CA THR A 266 0.11 15.11 -19.95
C THR A 266 1.40 15.24 -19.17
N VAL A 267 2.53 14.94 -19.80
CA VAL A 267 3.86 14.99 -19.22
C VAL A 267 4.80 15.70 -20.18
N GLY A 268 5.36 16.83 -19.78
CA GLY A 268 6.31 17.61 -20.57
C GLY A 268 7.68 16.93 -20.70
N ASP A 269 8.52 17.49 -21.56
CA ASP A 269 9.85 16.98 -21.86
C ASP A 269 10.73 16.87 -20.60
N ALA A 270 11.64 15.89 -20.57
CA ALA A 270 12.61 15.70 -19.49
C ALA A 270 12.04 15.54 -18.06
N THR A 271 10.73 15.28 -17.93
CA THR A 271 10.09 15.07 -16.62
C THR A 271 10.40 13.68 -16.05
N VAL A 272 10.56 13.61 -14.73
CA VAL A 272 10.88 12.39 -13.98
C VAL A 272 9.77 12.07 -12.98
N ILE A 273 9.21 10.86 -13.10
CA ILE A 273 8.23 10.32 -12.15
C ILE A 273 8.83 9.12 -11.43
N ARG A 274 9.04 9.25 -10.12
CA ARG A 274 9.72 8.24 -9.29
C ARG A 274 8.79 7.11 -8.86
N LYS A 275 9.38 6.02 -8.34
CA LYS A 275 8.65 4.80 -7.97
C LYS A 275 7.57 5.07 -6.92
N ASP A 276 6.59 4.18 -6.85
CA ASP A 276 5.49 4.21 -5.88
C ASP A 276 4.59 5.46 -5.94
N SER A 277 4.70 6.28 -6.99
CA SER A 277 3.85 7.45 -7.19
C SER A 277 2.53 7.08 -7.86
N PHE A 278 1.41 7.65 -7.40
CA PHE A 278 0.08 7.51 -7.99
C PHE A 278 -0.25 8.71 -8.88
N PHE A 279 -0.67 8.45 -10.13
CA PHE A 279 -1.12 9.46 -11.10
C PHE A 279 -2.19 8.83 -12.01
N THR A 280 -3.17 8.17 -11.39
CA THR A 280 -4.12 7.25 -12.03
C THR A 280 -5.01 7.88 -13.11
N CYS A 281 -5.18 9.20 -13.07
CA CYS A 281 -6.11 9.99 -13.90
C CYS A 281 -7.59 9.63 -13.70
N TYR A 282 -7.90 8.94 -12.61
CA TYR A 282 -9.25 8.71 -12.12
C TYR A 282 -9.24 8.49 -10.60
N ARG A 283 -10.37 8.75 -9.96
CA ARG A 283 -10.69 8.34 -8.59
C ARG A 283 -12.10 7.79 -8.53
N ALA A 284 -12.38 6.94 -7.56
CA ALA A 284 -13.74 6.57 -7.20
C ALA A 284 -14.23 7.49 -6.07
N HIS A 285 -15.43 8.04 -6.22
CA HIS A 285 -16.03 8.96 -5.26
C HIS A 285 -17.52 8.63 -5.15
N GLY A 286 -17.99 8.28 -3.96
CA GLY A 286 -19.35 7.76 -3.79
C GLY A 286 -19.63 6.63 -4.79
N ASP A 287 -20.71 6.74 -5.56
CA ASP A 287 -21.11 5.75 -6.56
C ASP A 287 -20.67 6.10 -8.01
N VAL A 288 -19.66 6.96 -8.19
CA VAL A 288 -19.04 7.29 -9.50
C VAL A 288 -17.55 6.99 -9.56
N ILE A 289 -17.07 6.71 -10.77
CA ILE A 289 -15.68 6.93 -11.16
C ILE A 289 -15.59 8.33 -11.78
N GLU A 290 -14.76 9.17 -11.21
CA GLU A 290 -14.42 10.49 -11.74
C GLU A 290 -13.10 10.39 -12.49
N THR A 291 -13.12 10.74 -13.77
CA THR A 291 -11.91 10.83 -14.59
C THR A 291 -11.47 12.29 -14.69
N GLY A 292 -10.18 12.55 -14.63
CA GLY A 292 -9.68 13.92 -14.71
C GLY A 292 -8.19 13.99 -15.04
N ARG A 293 -7.75 15.21 -15.35
CA ARG A 293 -6.42 15.47 -15.89
C ARG A 293 -5.35 15.45 -14.81
N VAL A 294 -4.16 14.97 -15.16
CA VAL A 294 -2.92 15.20 -14.42
C VAL A 294 -1.93 15.78 -15.42
N THR A 295 -1.41 16.97 -15.14
CA THR A 295 -0.55 17.71 -16.08
C THR A 295 0.79 18.02 -15.43
N LEU A 296 1.87 17.46 -15.98
CA LEU A 296 3.24 17.73 -15.53
C LEU A 296 3.95 18.53 -16.62
N GLY A 297 4.55 19.67 -16.25
CA GLY A 297 5.34 20.52 -17.14
C GLY A 297 6.63 19.85 -17.62
N LYS A 298 7.47 20.62 -18.29
CA LYS A 298 8.83 20.23 -18.70
C LYS A 298 9.75 20.23 -17.48
N ASP A 299 10.67 19.28 -17.41
CA ASP A 299 11.69 19.17 -16.35
C ASP A 299 11.10 19.12 -14.94
N ALA A 300 9.86 18.64 -14.82
CA ALA A 300 9.20 18.47 -13.54
C ALA A 300 9.70 17.19 -12.83
N LEU A 301 9.69 17.21 -11.50
CA LEU A 301 10.06 16.05 -10.67
C LEU A 301 8.89 15.66 -9.75
N VAL A 302 8.46 14.41 -9.83
CA VAL A 302 7.55 13.79 -8.86
C VAL A 302 8.35 12.72 -8.10
N ALA A 303 8.69 13.00 -6.84
CA ALA A 303 9.48 12.09 -6.00
C ALA A 303 8.66 10.92 -5.44
N GLU A 304 9.34 9.98 -4.79
CA GLU A 304 8.79 8.69 -4.37
C GLU A 304 7.57 8.79 -3.47
N ALA A 305 6.70 7.77 -3.58
CA ALA A 305 5.52 7.63 -2.71
C ALA A 305 4.60 8.86 -2.73
N SER A 306 4.57 9.59 -3.86
CA SER A 306 3.71 10.76 -4.03
C SER A 306 2.35 10.39 -4.61
N VAL A 307 1.29 11.15 -4.26
CA VAL A 307 -0.06 10.94 -4.81
C VAL A 307 -0.53 12.19 -5.53
N LEU A 308 -0.80 12.08 -6.83
CA LEU A 308 -1.38 13.14 -7.66
C LEU A 308 -2.86 12.82 -7.91
N ASP A 309 -3.75 13.62 -7.32
CA ASP A 309 -5.18 13.50 -7.60
C ASP A 309 -5.54 14.06 -8.99
N ILE A 310 -6.77 13.80 -9.45
CA ILE A 310 -7.30 14.40 -10.67
C ILE A 310 -7.43 15.92 -10.53
N GLY A 311 -7.23 16.64 -11.63
CA GLY A 311 -7.28 18.10 -11.65
C GLY A 311 -6.05 18.78 -11.07
N THR A 312 -4.93 18.07 -10.94
CA THR A 312 -3.66 18.60 -10.43
C THR A 312 -2.69 18.94 -11.57
N SER A 313 -1.77 19.87 -11.29
CA SER A 313 -0.69 20.16 -12.21
C SER A 313 0.63 20.58 -11.56
N LEU A 314 1.74 20.25 -12.20
CA LEU A 314 3.08 20.78 -11.90
C LEU A 314 3.52 21.65 -13.08
N GLY A 315 3.99 22.86 -12.83
CA GLY A 315 4.59 23.74 -13.84
C GLY A 315 5.96 23.24 -14.33
N ASP A 316 6.57 23.98 -15.25
CA ASP A 316 7.90 23.66 -15.76
C ASP A 316 8.96 23.80 -14.66
N GLY A 317 9.87 22.84 -14.52
CA GLY A 317 10.90 22.80 -13.48
C GLY A 317 10.37 22.58 -12.05
N ALA A 318 9.05 22.42 -11.89
CA ALA A 318 8.42 22.26 -10.57
C ALA A 318 8.77 20.90 -9.94
N ARG A 319 8.90 20.88 -8.61
CA ARG A 319 9.29 19.67 -7.86
C ARG A 319 8.31 19.36 -6.75
N LEU A 320 7.92 18.10 -6.66
CA LEU A 320 7.14 17.54 -5.55
C LEU A 320 8.01 16.52 -4.82
N ALA A 321 8.21 16.75 -3.52
CA ALA A 321 9.03 15.92 -2.64
C ALA A 321 8.44 14.52 -2.36
N HIS A 322 9.22 13.64 -1.73
CA HIS A 322 8.75 12.29 -1.40
C HIS A 322 7.61 12.34 -0.37
N ALA A 323 6.81 11.28 -0.32
CA ALA A 323 5.69 11.14 0.62
C ALA A 323 4.73 12.36 0.62
N SER A 324 4.53 12.96 -0.55
CA SER A 324 3.74 14.19 -0.72
C SER A 324 2.49 13.96 -1.58
N ALA A 325 1.48 14.81 -1.45
CA ALA A 325 0.23 14.65 -2.18
C ALA A 325 -0.30 15.96 -2.73
N LEU A 326 -0.64 15.99 -4.03
CA LEU A 326 -1.46 17.05 -4.61
C LEU A 326 -2.93 16.63 -4.61
N HIS A 327 -3.75 17.40 -3.90
CA HIS A 327 -5.19 17.27 -3.88
C HIS A 327 -5.82 18.00 -5.08
N SER A 328 -7.04 17.60 -5.44
CA SER A 328 -7.73 18.17 -6.61
C SER A 328 -7.75 19.70 -6.60
N GLY A 329 -7.43 20.29 -7.74
CA GLY A 329 -7.32 21.75 -7.89
C GLY A 329 -5.98 22.36 -7.48
N GLN A 330 -5.07 21.60 -6.86
CA GLN A 330 -3.72 22.11 -6.56
C GLN A 330 -2.84 22.16 -7.81
N THR A 331 -2.16 23.29 -7.97
CA THR A 331 -1.15 23.51 -8.99
C THR A 331 0.14 23.97 -8.33
N VAL A 332 1.24 23.29 -8.60
CA VAL A 332 2.58 23.75 -8.25
C VAL A 332 3.07 24.69 -9.35
N PRO A 333 3.37 25.97 -9.07
CA PRO A 333 3.89 26.91 -10.06
C PRO A 333 5.24 26.46 -10.65
N ALA A 334 5.60 27.02 -11.81
CA ALA A 334 6.86 26.71 -12.47
C ALA A 334 8.08 27.07 -11.58
N GLY A 335 9.06 26.18 -11.52
CA GLY A 335 10.27 26.32 -10.71
C GLY A 335 10.08 26.22 -9.20
N GLU A 336 8.85 26.05 -8.71
CA GLU A 336 8.60 25.92 -7.27
C GLU A 336 8.79 24.50 -6.75
N HIS A 337 9.15 24.40 -5.47
CA HIS A 337 9.32 23.15 -4.75
C HIS A 337 8.25 23.04 -3.68
N TRP A 338 7.53 21.92 -3.68
CA TRP A 338 6.44 21.66 -2.74
C TRP A 338 6.64 20.29 -2.07
N HIS A 339 6.17 20.16 -0.84
CA HIS A 339 6.21 18.91 -0.07
C HIS A 339 4.98 18.80 0.83
N GLY A 340 4.70 17.62 1.36
CA GLY A 340 3.63 17.43 2.32
C GLY A 340 2.36 16.82 1.74
N SER A 341 1.43 16.48 2.62
CA SER A 341 0.12 15.92 2.30
C SER A 341 -0.95 16.67 3.11
N PRO A 342 -1.76 17.55 2.48
CA PRO A 342 -1.59 18.08 1.13
C PRO A 342 -0.28 18.85 0.97
N ALA A 343 0.21 18.98 -0.26
CA ALA A 343 1.49 19.65 -0.49
C ALA A 343 1.37 21.16 -0.29
N GLU A 344 2.42 21.73 0.29
CA GLU A 344 2.65 23.14 0.53
C GLU A 344 4.06 23.54 0.05
N ARG A 345 4.29 24.84 -0.13
CA ARG A 345 5.58 25.35 -0.62
C ARG A 345 6.69 25.02 0.38
N ALA A 346 7.75 24.40 -0.13
CA ALA A 346 8.93 24.00 0.62
C ALA A 346 10.01 25.10 0.56
N GLY A 347 10.73 25.30 1.66
CA GLY A 347 12.01 26.04 1.65
C GLY A 347 13.20 25.20 1.19
N THR A 348 13.04 23.87 1.20
CA THR A 348 14.07 22.90 0.89
C THR A 348 14.31 22.78 -0.62
N GLU A 349 15.57 22.83 -1.04
CA GLU A 349 15.94 22.41 -2.38
C GLU A 349 16.07 20.88 -2.45
N TYR A 350 15.27 20.26 -3.30
CA TYR A 350 15.38 18.83 -3.58
C TYR A 350 16.37 18.63 -4.74
N PRO A 351 17.58 18.13 -4.48
CA PRO A 351 18.65 18.05 -5.46
C PRO A 351 18.29 17.08 -6.58
N VAL A 352 18.60 17.47 -7.81
CA VAL A 352 18.50 16.60 -8.99
C VAL A 352 19.91 16.12 -9.34
N VAL A 353 20.01 14.91 -9.89
CA VAL A 353 21.30 14.40 -10.36
C VAL A 353 21.75 15.21 -11.57
N GLU A 354 23.03 15.56 -11.61
CA GLU A 354 23.61 16.25 -12.77
C GLU A 354 23.32 15.50 -14.07
N PRO A 355 22.89 16.19 -15.14
CA PRO A 355 22.65 15.57 -16.44
C PRO A 355 23.91 14.88 -16.97
N ALA A 356 23.72 13.79 -17.71
CA ALA A 356 24.80 13.10 -18.41
C ALA A 356 24.42 12.87 -19.88
N ALA A 357 25.42 12.65 -20.73
CA ALA A 357 25.19 12.44 -22.17
C ALA A 357 24.28 11.22 -22.42
N CYS A 358 23.03 11.50 -22.81
CA CYS A 358 22.00 10.50 -23.05
C CYS A 358 21.27 10.79 -24.37
N GLY A 359 21.91 10.42 -25.48
CA GLY A 359 21.36 10.63 -26.82
C GLY A 359 20.24 9.65 -27.22
N PRO A 360 19.50 9.94 -28.30
CA PRO A 360 18.43 9.08 -28.79
C PRO A 360 18.92 7.68 -29.19
N VAL A 361 20.12 7.57 -29.79
CA VAL A 361 20.73 6.29 -30.16
C VAL A 361 20.84 5.36 -28.96
N ARG A 362 21.32 5.88 -27.81
CA ARG A 362 21.46 5.10 -26.58
C ARG A 362 20.11 4.59 -26.06
N ARG A 363 19.08 5.44 -26.10
CA ARG A 363 17.70 5.08 -25.71
C ARG A 363 17.15 3.97 -26.60
N SER A 364 17.37 4.08 -27.91
CA SER A 364 16.94 3.09 -28.89
C SER A 364 17.68 1.76 -28.70
N VAL A 365 19.01 1.78 -28.58
CA VAL A 365 19.81 0.57 -28.34
C VAL A 365 19.36 -0.13 -27.06
N HIS A 366 19.19 0.59 -25.95
CA HIS A 366 18.70 -0.01 -24.72
C HIS A 366 17.31 -0.65 -24.87
N SER A 367 16.40 0.04 -25.54
CA SER A 367 15.04 -0.46 -25.78
C SER A 367 15.06 -1.73 -26.64
N VAL A 368 15.86 -1.73 -27.70
CA VAL A 368 16.05 -2.89 -28.59
C VAL A 368 16.70 -4.04 -27.82
N THR A 369 17.79 -3.81 -27.09
CA THR A 369 18.43 -4.85 -26.28
C THR A 369 17.48 -5.43 -25.24
N GLN A 370 16.71 -4.58 -24.55
CA GLN A 370 15.73 -5.03 -23.56
C GLN A 370 14.63 -5.91 -24.20
N LEU A 371 14.10 -5.49 -25.36
CA LEU A 371 13.12 -6.26 -26.11
C LEU A 371 13.72 -7.57 -26.62
N LEU A 372 14.92 -7.56 -27.22
CA LEU A 372 15.60 -8.76 -27.68
C LEU A 372 15.90 -9.72 -26.52
N SER A 373 16.32 -9.24 -25.35
CA SER A 373 16.49 -10.10 -24.17
C SER A 373 15.16 -10.72 -23.72
N ALA A 374 14.07 -9.96 -23.74
CA ALA A 374 12.74 -10.50 -23.44
C ALA A 374 12.32 -11.57 -24.46
N LEU A 375 12.47 -11.30 -25.76
CA LEU A 375 12.02 -12.15 -26.86
C LEU A 375 12.89 -13.38 -27.12
N LEU A 376 14.21 -13.25 -26.96
CA LEU A 376 15.19 -14.30 -27.32
C LEU A 376 15.66 -15.12 -26.11
N VAL A 377 15.51 -14.60 -24.89
CA VAL A 377 16.02 -15.29 -23.68
C VAL A 377 14.89 -15.63 -22.74
N TYR A 378 14.17 -14.62 -22.22
CA TYR A 378 13.22 -14.85 -21.13
C TYR A 378 11.95 -15.59 -21.59
N LEU A 379 11.36 -15.19 -22.72
CA LEU A 379 10.13 -15.83 -23.22
C LEU A 379 10.36 -17.25 -23.73
N PRO A 380 11.41 -17.56 -24.52
CA PRO A 380 11.67 -18.94 -24.95
C PRO A 380 11.96 -19.85 -23.76
N LEU A 381 12.70 -19.36 -22.75
CA LEU A 381 12.93 -20.12 -21.53
C LEU A 381 11.63 -20.37 -20.75
N ALA A 382 10.72 -19.40 -20.73
CA ALA A 382 9.44 -19.53 -20.02
C ALA A 382 8.46 -20.48 -20.74
N VAL A 383 8.41 -20.47 -22.07
CA VAL A 383 7.43 -21.28 -22.84
C VAL A 383 7.98 -22.65 -23.24
N GLY A 384 9.23 -22.70 -23.73
CA GLY A 384 9.86 -23.91 -24.27
C GLY A 384 10.98 -24.47 -23.40
N GLY A 385 11.46 -23.74 -22.40
CA GLY A 385 12.59 -24.17 -21.56
C GLY A 385 12.33 -25.48 -20.82
N ILE A 386 11.09 -25.73 -20.40
CA ILE A 386 10.68 -27.01 -19.81
C ILE A 386 10.74 -28.13 -20.88
N GLY A 387 10.24 -27.88 -22.09
CA GLY A 387 10.31 -28.87 -23.18
C GLY A 387 11.75 -29.21 -23.59
N ILE A 388 12.64 -28.21 -23.65
CA ILE A 388 14.07 -28.40 -23.90
C ILE A 388 14.72 -29.21 -22.75
N LEU A 389 14.40 -28.88 -21.50
CA LEU A 389 14.91 -29.60 -20.33
C LEU A 389 14.47 -31.08 -20.34
N LEU A 390 13.22 -31.36 -20.69
CA LEU A 390 12.70 -32.73 -20.77
C LEU A 390 13.29 -33.51 -21.96
N ALA A 391 13.56 -32.86 -23.09
CA ALA A 391 14.18 -33.49 -24.25
C ALA A 391 15.64 -33.90 -23.99
N GLU A 392 16.41 -33.06 -23.29
CA GLU A 392 17.82 -33.33 -22.96
C GLU A 392 17.99 -34.24 -21.73
N ALA A 393 16.94 -34.37 -20.92
CA ALA A 393 16.90 -35.26 -19.76
C ALA A 393 15.66 -36.16 -19.83
N PRO A 394 15.63 -37.17 -20.73
CA PRO A 394 14.47 -38.06 -20.90
C PRO A 394 14.12 -38.85 -19.62
N GLN A 395 15.08 -39.02 -18.70
CA GLN A 395 14.84 -39.59 -17.37
C GLN A 395 13.93 -38.70 -16.49
N LEU A 396 13.94 -37.38 -16.69
CA LEU A 396 12.99 -36.45 -16.06
C LEU A 396 11.62 -36.50 -16.74
N GLY A 397 11.59 -36.70 -18.07
CA GLY A 397 10.36 -36.90 -18.85
C GLY A 397 9.58 -38.16 -18.43
N ALA A 398 10.28 -39.29 -18.28
CA ALA A 398 9.68 -40.55 -17.86
C ALA A 398 9.06 -40.54 -16.45
N VAL A 399 9.46 -39.61 -15.58
CA VAL A 399 8.88 -39.39 -14.24
C VAL A 399 7.67 -38.44 -14.29
N LEU A 400 7.52 -37.69 -15.39
CA LEU A 400 6.52 -36.62 -15.56
C LEU A 400 5.41 -36.97 -16.57
N GLU A 401 5.51 -38.09 -17.29
CA GLU A 401 4.44 -38.62 -18.14
C GLU A 401 3.45 -39.44 -17.29
N PRO A 402 2.24 -38.92 -17.00
CA PRO A 402 1.27 -39.70 -16.25
C PRO A 402 0.75 -40.85 -17.11
N GLY A 403 0.77 -42.06 -16.55
CA GLY A 403 0.10 -43.23 -17.13
C GLY A 403 -1.41 -43.01 -17.31
N SER A 404 -2.02 -43.77 -18.22
CA SER A 404 -3.38 -43.60 -18.78
C SER A 404 -4.57 -43.83 -17.83
N THR A 405 -4.42 -43.58 -16.53
CA THR A 405 -5.50 -43.78 -15.54
C THR A 405 -5.65 -42.57 -14.63
N VAL A 406 -6.25 -41.48 -15.15
CA VAL A 406 -6.56 -40.26 -14.39
C VAL A 406 -7.32 -40.57 -13.11
N LEU A 407 -6.94 -39.91 -12.01
CA LEU A 407 -7.67 -39.78 -10.74
C LEU A 407 -7.96 -41.08 -9.95
N THR A 408 -7.90 -42.25 -10.58
CA THR A 408 -8.20 -43.55 -9.97
C THR A 408 -6.94 -44.32 -9.57
N SER A 409 -5.79 -43.98 -10.15
CA SER A 409 -4.50 -44.59 -9.80
C SER A 409 -3.74 -43.76 -8.77
N TRP A 410 -3.09 -44.45 -7.83
CA TRP A 410 -2.17 -43.81 -6.88
C TRP A 410 -0.96 -43.17 -7.60
N GLU A 411 -0.54 -43.75 -8.73
CA GLU A 411 0.62 -43.30 -9.51
C GLU A 411 0.45 -41.84 -9.97
N PHE A 412 -0.73 -41.47 -10.47
CA PHE A 412 -1.04 -40.08 -10.84
C PHE A 412 -0.80 -39.08 -9.68
N TYR A 413 -1.28 -39.42 -8.48
CA TYR A 413 -1.09 -38.56 -7.30
C TYR A 413 0.36 -38.54 -6.83
N ARG A 414 1.06 -39.68 -6.88
CA ARG A 414 2.48 -39.80 -6.56
C ARG A 414 3.32 -38.90 -7.47
N ASP A 415 3.10 -38.95 -8.77
CA ASP A 415 3.92 -38.24 -9.76
C ASP A 415 3.65 -36.73 -9.68
N GLY A 416 2.39 -36.32 -9.51
CA GLY A 416 2.06 -34.92 -9.21
C GLY A 416 2.70 -34.41 -7.91
N LEU A 417 2.80 -35.26 -6.88
CA LEU A 417 3.42 -34.91 -5.61
C LEU A 417 4.93 -34.71 -5.78
N ILE A 418 5.61 -35.60 -6.51
CA ILE A 418 7.03 -35.49 -6.83
C ILE A 418 7.31 -34.22 -7.65
N ALA A 419 6.54 -33.99 -8.72
CA ALA A 419 6.71 -32.83 -9.60
C ALA A 419 6.56 -31.51 -8.83
N SER A 420 5.47 -31.38 -8.05
CA SER A 420 5.23 -30.20 -7.23
C SER A 420 6.29 -29.99 -6.13
N PHE A 421 6.80 -31.08 -5.54
CA PHE A 421 7.89 -31.02 -4.57
C PHE A 421 9.17 -30.49 -5.20
N VAL A 422 9.56 -31.00 -6.37
CA VAL A 422 10.75 -30.53 -7.10
C VAL A 422 10.62 -29.04 -7.45
N ILE A 423 9.46 -28.59 -7.92
CA ILE A 423 9.22 -27.17 -8.23
C ILE A 423 9.45 -26.29 -6.98
N VAL A 424 8.86 -26.65 -5.85
CA VAL A 424 8.86 -25.80 -4.65
C VAL A 424 10.14 -25.91 -3.83
N PHE A 425 10.72 -27.11 -3.71
CA PHE A 425 11.85 -27.37 -2.81
C PHE A 425 13.19 -27.56 -3.51
N VAL A 426 13.22 -27.66 -4.84
CA VAL A 426 14.48 -27.75 -5.60
C VAL A 426 14.67 -26.52 -6.50
N ILE A 427 13.71 -26.26 -7.40
CA ILE A 427 13.84 -25.19 -8.41
C ILE A 427 13.79 -23.80 -7.76
N VAL A 428 12.82 -23.54 -6.89
CA VAL A 428 12.69 -22.24 -6.22
C VAL A 428 13.92 -21.91 -5.34
N PRO A 429 14.45 -22.83 -4.51
CA PRO A 429 15.70 -22.61 -3.78
C PRO A 429 16.94 -22.47 -4.67
N LEU A 430 17.03 -23.18 -5.81
CA LEU A 430 18.12 -22.96 -6.77
C LEU A 430 18.11 -21.52 -7.30
N GLY A 431 16.92 -20.95 -7.54
CA GLY A 431 16.77 -19.53 -7.84
C GLY A 431 17.37 -18.61 -6.77
N PHE A 432 17.35 -19.01 -5.49
CA PHE A 432 17.94 -18.25 -4.39
C PHE A 432 19.45 -18.08 -4.53
N LEU A 433 20.16 -19.08 -5.08
CA LEU A 433 21.60 -18.96 -5.37
C LEU A 433 21.86 -17.85 -6.39
N VAL A 434 21.04 -17.77 -7.44
CA VAL A 434 21.12 -16.68 -8.43
C VAL A 434 20.86 -15.32 -7.77
N LEU A 435 19.83 -15.22 -6.92
CA LEU A 435 19.48 -13.99 -6.21
C LEU A 435 20.57 -13.53 -5.23
N ALA A 436 21.32 -14.48 -4.65
CA ALA A 436 22.39 -14.20 -3.70
C ALA A 436 23.74 -13.86 -4.37
N THR A 437 23.98 -14.32 -5.61
CA THR A 437 25.29 -14.22 -6.27
C THR A 437 25.32 -13.18 -7.38
N VAL A 438 24.35 -13.21 -8.31
CA VAL A 438 24.35 -12.35 -9.50
C VAL A 438 24.30 -10.86 -9.14
N PRO A 439 23.42 -10.38 -8.24
CA PRO A 439 23.41 -8.97 -7.86
C PRO A 439 24.73 -8.48 -7.25
N ARG A 440 25.44 -9.35 -6.51
CA ARG A 440 26.75 -9.01 -5.90
C ARG A 440 27.86 -8.88 -6.92
N LEU A 441 27.87 -9.75 -7.94
CA LEU A 441 28.84 -9.65 -9.02
C LEU A 441 28.57 -8.39 -9.85
N LEU A 442 27.29 -8.15 -10.15
CA LEU A 442 26.85 -6.98 -10.88
C LEU A 442 27.14 -5.67 -10.13
N SER A 443 26.95 -5.62 -8.81
CA SER A 443 27.14 -4.40 -8.03
C SER A 443 28.57 -3.90 -7.99
N ARG A 444 29.57 -4.77 -8.19
CA ARG A 444 30.98 -4.38 -8.32
C ARG A 444 31.24 -3.43 -9.49
N THR A 445 30.34 -3.39 -10.46
CA THR A 445 30.44 -2.48 -11.61
C THR A 445 29.94 -1.06 -11.32
N ILE A 446 29.18 -0.86 -10.23
CA ILE A 446 28.63 0.44 -9.86
C ILE A 446 29.53 1.08 -8.80
N THR A 447 30.09 2.24 -9.13
CA THR A 447 30.79 3.09 -8.18
C THR A 447 29.78 3.99 -7.46
N PRO A 448 29.75 4.00 -6.11
CA PRO A 448 28.88 4.88 -5.33
C PRO A 448 29.13 6.36 -5.67
N ASP A 449 28.08 7.17 -5.62
CA ASP A 449 28.06 8.62 -5.84
C ASP A 449 28.51 9.11 -7.22
N ARG A 450 28.93 8.19 -8.10
CA ARG A 450 29.22 8.49 -9.50
C ARG A 450 27.91 8.65 -10.28
N VAL A 451 27.88 9.70 -11.09
CA VAL A 451 26.79 9.95 -12.04
C VAL A 451 26.99 9.08 -13.27
N TYR A 452 25.98 8.27 -13.59
CA TYR A 452 25.94 7.44 -14.77
C TYR A 452 24.81 7.88 -15.71
N PRO A 453 25.02 7.86 -17.04
CA PRO A 453 23.94 8.06 -17.99
C PRO A 453 22.90 6.92 -17.91
N LEU A 454 21.62 7.28 -18.01
CA LEU A 454 20.52 6.33 -18.18
C LEU A 454 20.70 5.48 -19.44
N TYR A 455 20.06 4.31 -19.47
CA TYR A 455 20.01 3.43 -20.64
C TYR A 455 21.39 2.91 -21.11
N GLY A 456 22.42 3.03 -20.28
CA GLY A 456 23.70 2.36 -20.49
C GLY A 456 23.81 1.00 -19.78
N PHE A 457 24.99 0.40 -19.87
CA PHE A 457 25.34 -0.82 -19.14
C PHE A 457 25.04 -0.71 -17.63
N HIS A 458 25.60 0.30 -16.95
CA HIS A 458 25.41 0.51 -15.51
C HIS A 458 23.94 0.71 -15.12
N TYR A 459 23.15 1.34 -15.99
CA TYR A 459 21.71 1.47 -15.77
C TYR A 459 21.00 0.11 -15.87
N GLY A 460 21.31 -0.68 -16.89
CA GLY A 460 20.81 -2.05 -17.01
C GLY A 460 21.18 -2.92 -15.80
N VAL A 461 22.42 -2.79 -15.31
CA VAL A 461 22.90 -3.44 -14.09
C VAL A 461 22.09 -3.00 -12.87
N HIS A 462 21.90 -1.70 -12.65
CA HIS A 462 21.07 -1.18 -11.55
C HIS A 462 19.66 -1.76 -11.60
N ARG A 463 19.00 -1.73 -12.77
CA ARG A 463 17.65 -2.30 -12.95
C ARG A 463 17.59 -3.80 -12.67
N ALA A 464 18.61 -4.55 -13.08
CA ALA A 464 18.71 -5.98 -12.79
C ALA A 464 18.86 -6.24 -11.28
N ILE A 465 19.71 -5.48 -10.59
CA ILE A 465 19.87 -5.55 -9.14
C ILE A 465 18.53 -5.26 -8.44
N THR A 466 17.86 -4.17 -8.78
CA THR A 466 16.55 -3.81 -8.20
C THR A 466 15.52 -4.93 -8.42
N LEU A 467 15.46 -5.52 -9.62
CA LEU A 467 14.50 -6.58 -9.94
C LEU A 467 14.78 -7.88 -9.17
N LEU A 468 16.06 -8.29 -9.10
CA LEU A 468 16.47 -9.53 -8.45
C LEU A 468 16.38 -9.46 -6.93
N THR A 469 16.61 -8.28 -6.33
CA THR A 469 16.72 -8.17 -4.86
C THR A 469 15.42 -7.75 -4.16
N ASN A 470 14.37 -7.37 -4.90
CA ASN A 470 13.05 -7.00 -4.35
C ASN A 470 11.99 -8.09 -4.61
N ARG A 471 12.21 -9.32 -4.12
CA ARG A 471 11.29 -10.46 -4.30
C ARG A 471 10.32 -10.61 -3.13
N ARG A 472 9.07 -10.20 -3.34
CA ARG A 472 7.97 -10.25 -2.33
C ARG A 472 7.79 -11.62 -1.67
N PHE A 473 7.99 -12.71 -2.39
CA PHE A 473 7.87 -14.06 -1.83
C PHE A 473 8.86 -14.27 -0.67
N LEU A 474 10.13 -13.88 -0.86
CA LEU A 474 11.18 -14.09 0.12
C LEU A 474 11.09 -13.10 1.29
N THR A 475 10.74 -11.84 1.02
CA THR A 475 10.50 -10.86 2.09
C THR A 475 9.30 -11.25 2.95
N ARG A 476 8.23 -11.84 2.38
CA ARG A 476 7.10 -12.38 3.16
C ARG A 476 7.45 -13.65 3.93
N LEU A 477 8.30 -14.51 3.37
CA LEU A 477 8.76 -15.72 4.04
C LEU A 477 9.64 -15.42 5.26
N PHE A 478 10.56 -14.46 5.13
CA PHE A 478 11.52 -14.14 6.18
C PHE A 478 11.12 -12.96 7.06
N GLY A 479 10.23 -12.06 6.60
CA GLY A 479 9.78 -10.88 7.32
C GLY A 479 9.11 -11.16 8.66
N ASP A 480 9.18 -10.17 9.56
CA ASP A 480 8.84 -10.23 10.98
C ASP A 480 9.44 -11.46 11.71
N SER A 481 10.53 -12.03 11.20
CA SER A 481 11.25 -13.13 11.85
C SER A 481 12.74 -12.81 12.01
N SER A 482 13.46 -13.52 12.89
CA SER A 482 14.92 -13.42 12.96
C SER A 482 15.62 -13.75 11.64
N ALA A 483 14.99 -14.53 10.75
CA ALA A 483 15.58 -14.93 9.47
C ALA A 483 15.67 -13.78 8.45
N VAL A 484 14.96 -12.66 8.67
CA VAL A 484 15.05 -11.49 7.79
C VAL A 484 16.44 -10.86 7.77
N VAL A 485 17.14 -10.88 8.91
CA VAL A 485 18.47 -10.27 9.04
C VAL A 485 19.52 -10.99 8.22
N PRO A 486 19.73 -12.32 8.34
CA PRO A 486 20.66 -13.03 7.47
C PRO A 486 20.23 -12.94 5.99
N TYR A 487 18.92 -12.90 5.69
CA TYR A 487 18.44 -12.68 4.33
C TYR A 487 18.85 -11.32 3.75
N LEU A 488 18.63 -10.21 4.47
CA LEU A 488 19.00 -8.87 4.01
C LEU A 488 20.53 -8.70 3.92
N ARG A 489 21.29 -9.26 4.86
CA ARG A 489 22.77 -9.34 4.77
C ARG A 489 23.22 -10.12 3.54
N MET A 490 22.50 -11.20 3.22
CA MET A 490 22.77 -11.98 2.01
C MET A 490 22.48 -11.16 0.74
N LEU A 491 21.42 -10.33 0.73
CA LEU A 491 21.16 -9.45 -0.41
C LEU A 491 22.22 -8.36 -0.58
N GLY A 492 22.83 -7.90 0.52
CA GLY A 492 23.93 -6.93 0.50
C GLY A 492 23.82 -5.78 1.49
N TYR A 493 22.82 -5.78 2.39
CA TYR A 493 22.71 -4.75 3.43
C TYR A 493 23.88 -4.85 4.41
N ASP A 494 24.35 -3.69 4.87
CA ASP A 494 25.21 -3.61 6.04
C ASP A 494 24.35 -3.64 7.32
N LEU A 495 24.30 -4.84 7.90
CA LEU A 495 23.72 -5.12 9.22
C LEU A 495 24.81 -5.78 10.09
N SER A 496 25.98 -5.14 10.16
CA SER A 496 27.18 -5.68 10.82
C SER A 496 27.01 -5.88 12.34
N ARG A 497 26.30 -5.00 13.03
CA ARG A 497 25.88 -5.16 14.44
C ARG A 497 24.37 -5.09 14.53
N VAL A 498 23.75 -6.19 14.96
CA VAL A 498 22.30 -6.31 15.09
C VAL A 498 21.96 -6.86 16.46
N GLU A 499 21.14 -6.12 17.18
CA GLU A 499 20.38 -6.63 18.32
C GLU A 499 19.13 -7.35 17.78
N GLN A 500 19.07 -8.65 18.01
CA GLN A 500 17.95 -9.46 17.52
C GLN A 500 16.70 -9.18 18.34
N THR A 501 15.65 -8.73 17.66
CA THR A 501 14.33 -8.56 18.27
C THR A 501 13.39 -9.72 17.92
N GLY A 502 13.77 -10.55 16.95
CA GLY A 502 12.90 -11.57 16.39
C GLY A 502 11.92 -11.06 15.33
N SER A 503 11.82 -9.74 15.14
CA SER A 503 11.05 -9.06 14.09
C SER A 503 11.71 -7.74 13.68
N ASN A 504 13.00 -7.76 13.38
CA ASN A 504 13.76 -6.55 13.07
C ASN A 504 13.25 -5.79 11.83
N PHE A 505 12.66 -6.50 10.87
CA PHE A 505 12.17 -5.96 9.60
C PHE A 505 10.85 -6.62 9.21
N GLY A 506 9.90 -5.81 8.76
CA GLY A 506 8.61 -6.24 8.20
C GLY A 506 8.71 -7.07 6.91
N THR A 507 7.55 -7.51 6.44
CA THR A 507 7.34 -8.32 5.22
C THR A 507 7.42 -7.54 3.91
N GLU A 508 7.34 -6.20 3.96
CA GLU A 508 7.28 -5.32 2.78
C GLU A 508 8.52 -4.41 2.57
N VAL A 509 9.67 -4.77 3.12
CA VAL A 509 10.94 -4.02 2.93
C VAL A 509 11.40 -4.07 1.47
N LYS A 510 11.81 -2.91 0.93
CA LYS A 510 12.32 -2.74 -0.44
C LYS A 510 13.40 -1.64 -0.54
N HIS A 511 14.14 -1.64 -1.65
CA HIS A 511 15.25 -0.71 -1.91
C HIS A 511 15.49 -0.48 -3.40
N GLU A 512 16.22 0.59 -3.74
CA GLU A 512 16.79 0.73 -5.10
C GLU A 512 18.00 -0.22 -5.27
N THR A 513 18.93 -0.22 -4.31
CA THR A 513 20.01 -1.22 -4.19
C THR A 513 20.22 -1.65 -2.73
N PRO A 514 20.55 -2.92 -2.45
CA PRO A 514 20.86 -3.34 -1.08
C PRO A 514 22.31 -2.99 -0.65
N PHE A 515 23.24 -2.86 -1.61
CA PHE A 515 24.69 -2.77 -1.35
C PHE A 515 25.18 -1.46 -0.72
N LEU A 516 24.30 -0.45 -0.69
CA LEU A 516 24.58 0.89 -0.17
C LEU A 516 23.56 1.27 0.90
N SER A 517 23.02 0.26 1.58
CA SER A 517 22.02 0.40 2.63
C SER A 517 22.59 -0.12 3.94
N SER A 518 22.66 0.74 4.95
CA SER A 518 23.08 0.37 6.30
C SER A 518 22.00 0.72 7.32
N VAL A 519 21.77 -0.18 8.28
CA VAL A 519 20.82 0.05 9.38
C VAL A 519 21.54 -0.21 10.70
N GLY A 520 21.51 0.78 11.59
CA GLY A 520 22.19 0.73 12.88
C GLY A 520 21.64 -0.34 13.82
N THR A 521 22.45 -0.71 14.83
CA THR A 521 22.06 -1.67 15.87
C THR A 521 20.86 -1.17 16.67
N GLY A 522 20.06 -2.08 17.22
CA GLY A 522 18.86 -1.75 18.00
C GLY A 522 17.68 -1.22 17.17
N THR A 523 17.86 -0.97 15.87
CA THR A 523 16.80 -0.43 15.02
C THR A 523 15.78 -1.49 14.64
N MET A 524 14.49 -1.16 14.78
CA MET A 524 13.35 -1.97 14.38
C MET A 524 12.58 -1.29 13.25
N VAL A 525 12.21 -2.06 12.24
CA VAL A 525 11.54 -1.56 11.03
C VAL A 525 10.25 -2.36 10.81
N ALA A 526 9.13 -1.67 10.81
CA ALA A 526 7.83 -2.23 10.48
C ALA A 526 7.65 -2.40 8.95
N ASP A 527 6.41 -2.58 8.48
CA ASP A 527 6.16 -2.92 7.07
C ASP A 527 6.36 -1.73 6.12
N GLY A 528 6.90 -1.99 4.94
CA GLY A 528 6.87 -1.04 3.83
C GLY A 528 7.99 -0.02 3.81
N LEU A 529 9.09 -0.24 4.54
CA LEU A 529 10.32 0.55 4.35
C LEU A 529 10.77 0.48 2.89
N SER A 530 10.96 1.66 2.29
CA SER A 530 11.53 1.85 0.96
C SER A 530 12.79 2.68 1.06
N ILE A 531 13.96 2.04 0.96
CA ILE A 531 15.23 2.76 0.88
C ILE A 531 15.38 3.35 -0.53
N ASN A 532 15.43 4.68 -0.59
CA ASN A 532 15.48 5.46 -1.83
C ASN A 532 16.92 5.96 -2.05
N ASN A 533 17.81 5.00 -2.31
CA ASN A 533 19.25 5.22 -2.42
C ASN A 533 19.77 5.34 -3.86
N ALA A 534 18.87 5.57 -4.82
CA ALA A 534 19.22 6.01 -6.16
C ALA A 534 18.51 7.33 -6.44
N GLU A 535 19.20 8.30 -7.01
CA GLU A 535 18.66 9.55 -7.53
C GLU A 535 18.66 9.49 -9.07
N PHE A 536 17.74 10.19 -9.73
CA PHE A 536 17.50 10.13 -11.16
C PHE A 536 17.20 11.53 -11.70
N SER A 537 17.81 11.86 -12.84
CA SER A 537 17.34 12.90 -13.76
C SER A 537 16.69 12.25 -14.99
N SER A 538 16.32 13.03 -15.99
CA SER A 538 15.84 12.53 -17.29
C SER A 538 16.93 11.86 -18.15
N THR A 539 18.20 11.99 -17.76
CA THR A 539 19.35 11.54 -18.56
C THR A 539 20.39 10.76 -17.78
N SER A 540 20.38 10.84 -16.46
CA SER A 540 21.36 10.23 -15.58
C SER A 540 20.74 9.64 -14.31
N PHE A 541 21.52 8.81 -13.63
CA PHE A 541 21.23 8.33 -12.29
C PHE A 541 22.50 8.28 -11.47
N ARG A 542 22.34 8.37 -10.15
CA ARG A 542 23.41 8.21 -9.16
C ARG A 542 22.90 7.32 -8.06
N VAL A 543 23.73 6.40 -7.59
CA VAL A 543 23.40 5.55 -6.44
C VAL A 543 24.28 5.99 -5.27
N SER A 544 23.66 6.31 -4.14
CA SER A 544 24.33 6.91 -2.98
C SER A 544 24.13 6.05 -1.74
N ARG A 545 25.03 6.19 -0.76
CA ARG A 545 24.85 5.49 0.52
C ARG A 545 23.62 6.02 1.25
N THR A 546 22.89 5.14 1.92
CA THR A 546 21.79 5.49 2.82
C THR A 546 22.00 4.76 4.13
N ALA A 547 22.09 5.55 5.20
CA ALA A 547 22.27 5.06 6.55
C ALA A 547 21.06 5.43 7.41
N ILE A 548 20.48 4.42 8.07
CA ILE A 548 19.52 4.60 9.15
C ILE A 548 20.30 4.44 10.45
N GLY A 549 20.22 5.44 11.33
CA GLY A 549 20.92 5.44 12.62
C GLY A 549 20.50 4.29 13.56
N PRO A 550 21.23 4.10 14.66
CA PRO A 550 20.94 3.06 15.65
C PRO A 550 19.75 3.42 16.54
N GLN A 551 19.15 2.41 17.17
CA GLN A 551 18.04 2.53 18.12
C GLN A 551 16.79 3.22 17.58
N ASN A 552 16.65 3.25 16.25
CA ASN A 552 15.50 3.88 15.61
C ASN A 552 14.31 2.90 15.55
N PHE A 553 13.11 3.46 15.55
CA PHE A 553 11.91 2.74 15.16
C PHE A 553 11.36 3.32 13.86
N LEU A 554 11.11 2.49 12.87
CA LEU A 554 10.48 2.90 11.62
C LEU A 554 9.10 2.27 11.51
N GLY A 555 8.06 3.09 11.49
CA GLY A 555 6.68 2.69 11.31
C GLY A 555 6.36 2.26 9.87
N ASN A 556 5.08 2.20 9.53
CA ASN A 556 4.67 1.63 8.25
C ASN A 556 4.86 2.61 7.09
N ARG A 557 5.27 2.07 5.92
CA ARG A 557 5.35 2.79 4.63
C ARG A 557 6.29 4.01 4.63
N ILE A 558 7.48 3.86 5.21
CA ILE A 558 8.52 4.91 5.20
C ILE A 558 9.27 4.91 3.87
N ALA A 559 9.21 6.02 3.15
CA ALA A 559 10.13 6.33 2.06
C ALA A 559 11.37 7.01 2.64
N TYR A 560 12.48 6.27 2.79
CA TYR A 560 13.70 6.77 3.44
C TYR A 560 14.72 7.21 2.37
N PRO A 561 14.98 8.52 2.20
CA PRO A 561 15.92 9.06 1.22
C PRO A 561 17.38 8.90 1.66
N SER A 562 18.31 8.93 0.70
CA SER A 562 19.76 8.87 0.97
C SER A 562 20.30 10.00 1.84
N ARG A 563 19.61 11.15 1.83
CA ARG A 563 19.98 12.34 2.59
C ARG A 563 19.14 12.52 3.86
N GLY A 564 18.50 11.47 4.35
CA GLY A 564 17.68 11.53 5.56
C GLY A 564 18.43 12.17 6.74
N ARG A 565 17.84 13.20 7.36
CA ARG A 565 18.41 13.95 8.49
C ARG A 565 17.92 13.40 9.83
N THR A 566 18.11 12.10 10.02
CA THR A 566 17.76 11.39 11.26
C THR A 566 18.97 10.60 11.75
N GLY A 567 19.40 10.86 12.99
CA GLY A 567 20.51 10.21 13.65
C GLY A 567 20.02 9.03 14.52
N ALA A 568 20.47 8.99 15.77
CA ALA A 568 20.14 7.91 16.70
C ALA A 568 18.81 8.13 17.45
N ASP A 569 18.24 7.01 17.91
CA ASP A 569 17.07 6.95 18.78
C ASP A 569 15.87 7.80 18.31
N CYS A 570 15.53 7.68 17.03
CA CYS A 570 14.39 8.35 16.41
C CYS A 570 13.21 7.40 16.21
N LEU A 571 11.99 7.88 16.47
CA LEU A 571 10.75 7.20 16.09
C LEU A 571 10.19 7.83 14.80
N LEU A 572 10.21 7.11 13.69
CA LEU A 572 9.63 7.55 12.42
C LEU A 572 8.22 6.97 12.28
N ALA A 573 7.19 7.77 12.54
CA ALA A 573 5.81 7.30 12.54
C ALA A 573 5.33 6.89 11.13
N THR A 574 4.26 6.11 11.07
CA THR A 574 3.65 5.65 9.81
C THR A 574 3.47 6.79 8.80
N LYS A 575 3.95 6.57 7.56
CA LYS A 575 3.94 7.53 6.44
C LYS A 575 4.66 8.87 6.71
N VAL A 576 5.54 8.98 7.71
CA VAL A 576 6.25 10.24 7.95
C VAL A 576 7.13 10.62 6.76
N MET A 577 7.14 11.91 6.42
CA MET A 577 8.12 12.46 5.49
C MET A 577 9.46 12.64 6.19
N VAL A 578 10.44 11.78 5.88
CA VAL A 578 11.79 11.90 6.44
C VAL A 578 12.43 13.22 5.98
N PRO A 579 12.88 14.10 6.88
CA PRO A 579 13.53 15.36 6.49
C PRO A 579 14.84 15.10 5.73
N VAL A 580 15.15 15.95 4.76
CA VAL A 580 16.37 15.84 3.91
C VAL A 580 17.32 17.04 4.07
N ASP A 581 16.88 18.05 4.81
CA ASP A 581 17.60 19.27 5.15
C ASP A 581 17.35 19.62 6.63
N GLY A 582 17.83 20.79 7.08
CA GLY A 582 17.75 21.20 8.48
C GLY A 582 18.70 20.39 9.37
N GLU A 583 18.53 20.41 10.68
CA GLU A 583 19.38 19.69 11.65
C GLU A 583 19.14 18.17 11.63
N ILE A 584 20.16 17.40 12.01
CA ILE A 584 20.00 15.95 12.24
C ILE A 584 19.19 15.77 13.51
N ARG A 585 18.04 15.09 13.40
CA ARG A 585 17.17 14.80 14.54
C ARG A 585 17.67 13.58 15.29
N GLU A 586 17.73 13.64 16.62
CA GLU A 586 18.13 12.55 17.51
C GLU A 586 17.27 12.54 18.77
N GLY A 587 16.92 11.37 19.30
CA GLY A 587 16.14 11.25 20.54
C GLY A 587 14.70 11.77 20.45
N VAL A 588 14.15 11.90 19.24
CA VAL A 588 12.80 12.46 18.99
C VAL A 588 11.94 11.52 18.14
N GLY A 589 10.63 11.65 18.23
CA GLY A 589 9.73 11.09 17.24
C GLY A 589 9.42 12.09 16.13
N LEU A 590 9.12 11.59 14.93
CA LEU A 590 8.70 12.38 13.77
C LEU A 590 7.39 11.81 13.23
N LEU A 591 6.42 12.69 13.00
CA LEU A 591 5.11 12.35 12.45
C LEU A 591 4.70 13.35 11.37
N GLY A 592 3.95 12.87 10.38
CA GLY A 592 3.30 13.71 9.38
C GLY A 592 4.10 13.94 8.09
N SER A 593 3.43 14.61 7.15
CA SER A 593 4.01 15.08 5.90
C SER A 593 3.46 16.48 5.62
N PRO A 594 4.25 17.56 5.77
CA PRO A 594 5.62 17.57 6.26
C PRO A 594 5.73 17.09 7.71
N SER A 595 6.90 16.61 8.10
CA SER A 595 7.10 16.05 9.43
C SER A 595 7.26 17.12 10.51
N PHE A 596 6.78 16.82 11.71
CA PHE A 596 6.98 17.58 12.92
C PHE A 596 7.39 16.65 14.07
N GLU A 597 8.02 17.20 15.10
CA GLU A 597 8.47 16.42 16.25
C GLU A 597 7.32 16.00 17.16
N ILE A 598 7.42 14.77 17.64
CA ILE A 598 6.59 14.20 18.69
C ILE A 598 7.54 13.56 19.74
N PRO A 599 7.07 13.28 20.96
CA PRO A 599 7.85 12.53 21.93
C PRO A 599 8.35 11.19 21.36
N ARG A 600 9.62 10.84 21.63
CA ARG A 600 10.25 9.59 21.16
C ARG A 600 9.56 8.34 21.71
N SER A 601 9.12 8.37 22.96
CA SER A 601 8.43 7.29 23.63
C SER A 601 7.40 7.86 24.61
N VAL A 602 6.47 7.00 25.04
CA VAL A 602 5.47 7.32 26.06
C VAL A 602 5.53 6.23 27.13
N ARG A 603 5.26 6.56 28.41
CA ARG A 603 5.36 5.64 29.57
C ARG A 603 4.65 4.28 29.38
N ARG A 604 3.56 4.25 28.60
CA ARG A 604 2.83 3.01 28.30
C ARG A 604 3.61 2.05 27.40
N ASP A 605 4.51 2.54 26.56
CA ASP A 605 5.28 1.73 25.59
C ASP A 605 6.52 1.10 26.24
N SER A 606 7.02 1.70 27.32
CA SER A 606 8.09 1.13 28.16
C SER A 606 7.64 -0.04 29.04
N SER A 607 6.34 -0.38 29.06
CA SER A 607 5.81 -1.45 29.92
C SER A 607 6.40 -2.84 29.64
N PHE A 608 7.04 -3.03 28.47
CA PHE A 608 7.66 -4.30 28.07
C PHE A 608 9.20 -4.22 27.97
N ASP A 609 9.83 -3.14 28.46
CA ASP A 609 11.28 -2.94 28.32
C ASP A 609 12.12 -4.01 29.04
N LEU A 610 11.59 -4.57 30.15
CA LEU A 610 12.23 -5.69 30.87
C LEU A 610 12.44 -6.92 29.96
N MET A 611 11.51 -7.18 29.03
CA MET A 611 11.61 -8.30 28.09
C MET A 611 12.59 -8.05 26.94
N LYS A 612 13.15 -6.84 26.83
CA LYS A 612 14.10 -6.45 25.78
C LYS A 612 15.56 -6.72 26.15
N SER A 613 15.84 -7.31 27.32
CA SER A 613 17.21 -7.60 27.75
C SER A 613 17.35 -8.91 28.55
N GLY A 614 18.59 -9.35 28.73
CA GLY A 614 18.93 -10.46 29.63
C GLY A 614 18.33 -11.82 29.26
N LYS A 615 17.98 -12.61 30.28
CA LYS A 615 17.47 -13.98 30.13
C LYS A 615 16.07 -14.05 29.52
N GLU A 616 15.23 -13.06 29.79
CA GLU A 616 13.86 -12.99 29.26
C GLU A 616 13.86 -12.81 27.74
N LEU A 617 14.71 -11.92 27.22
CA LEU A 617 14.89 -11.76 25.78
C LEU A 617 15.37 -13.07 25.14
N ALA A 618 16.37 -13.74 25.73
CA ALA A 618 16.90 -14.99 25.17
C ALA A 618 15.83 -16.09 25.09
N SER A 619 15.02 -16.25 26.14
CA SER A 619 13.88 -17.17 26.18
C SER A 619 12.80 -16.78 25.16
N GLY A 620 12.41 -15.51 25.12
CA GLY A 620 11.43 -14.97 24.19
C GLY A 620 11.84 -15.15 22.73
N LEU A 621 13.11 -14.91 22.40
CA LEU A 621 13.67 -15.15 21.07
C LEU A 621 13.69 -16.64 20.71
N ALA A 622 14.07 -17.52 21.64
CA ALA A 622 14.05 -18.96 21.38
C ALA A 622 12.63 -19.47 21.09
N GLY A 623 11.64 -19.03 21.88
CA GLY A 623 10.22 -19.33 21.65
C GLY A 623 9.73 -18.78 20.32
N LYS A 624 10.03 -17.51 20.04
CA LYS A 624 9.66 -16.83 18.80
C LYS A 624 10.31 -17.48 17.57
N ASN A 625 11.56 -17.91 17.64
CA ASN A 625 12.25 -18.57 16.53
C ASN A 625 11.69 -19.96 16.23
N ARG A 626 11.34 -20.73 17.27
CA ARG A 626 10.61 -22.00 17.10
C ARG A 626 9.27 -21.77 16.41
N HIS A 627 8.54 -20.75 16.85
CA HIS A 627 7.29 -20.35 16.23
C HIS A 627 7.49 -19.94 14.76
N ASN A 628 8.45 -19.07 14.48
CA ASN A 628 8.75 -18.58 13.14
C ASN A 628 9.12 -19.75 12.21
N GLY A 629 9.95 -20.69 12.66
CA GLY A 629 10.27 -21.89 11.89
C GLY A 629 9.02 -22.71 11.55
N ALA A 630 8.12 -22.91 12.50
CA ALA A 630 6.85 -23.60 12.26
C ALA A 630 5.95 -22.83 11.27
N THR A 631 5.85 -21.50 11.41
CA THR A 631 5.05 -20.65 10.51
C THR A 631 5.63 -20.60 9.11
N MET A 632 6.95 -20.58 8.95
CA MET A 632 7.62 -20.69 7.64
C MET A 632 7.41 -22.06 7.01
N GLY A 633 7.49 -23.15 7.79
CA GLY A 633 7.15 -24.49 7.34
C GLY A 633 5.70 -24.58 6.86
N LEU A 634 4.76 -24.04 7.64
CA LEU A 634 3.34 -23.97 7.26
C LEU A 634 3.12 -23.09 6.02
N TYR A 635 3.82 -21.96 5.91
CA TYR A 635 3.78 -21.09 4.75
C TYR A 635 4.17 -21.86 3.49
N LEU A 636 5.31 -22.57 3.52
CA LEU A 636 5.79 -23.38 2.40
C LEU A 636 4.86 -24.55 2.10
N LEU A 637 4.37 -25.25 3.13
CA LEU A 637 3.42 -26.36 3.00
C LEU A 637 2.13 -25.92 2.29
N VAL A 638 1.55 -24.78 2.68
CA VAL A 638 0.35 -24.22 2.03
C VAL A 638 0.61 -23.92 0.55
N ARG A 639 1.78 -23.35 0.19
CA ARG A 639 2.11 -23.11 -1.23
C ARG A 639 2.36 -24.42 -1.95
N TRP A 640 3.01 -25.39 -1.33
CA TRP A 640 3.27 -26.68 -1.94
C TRP A 640 1.98 -27.44 -2.20
N ILE A 641 1.06 -27.52 -1.24
CA ILE A 641 -0.27 -28.11 -1.45
C ILE A 641 -1.00 -27.40 -2.58
N PHE A 642 -0.95 -26.07 -2.64
CA PHE A 642 -1.55 -25.33 -3.74
C PHE A 642 -0.91 -25.64 -5.11
N VAL A 643 0.43 -25.68 -5.18
CA VAL A 643 1.16 -26.07 -6.39
C VAL A 643 0.83 -27.51 -6.78
N PHE A 644 0.76 -28.44 -5.83
CA PHE A 644 0.35 -29.82 -6.04
C PHE A 644 -1.05 -29.91 -6.65
N VAL A 645 -2.04 -29.21 -6.08
CA VAL A 645 -3.39 -29.16 -6.65
C VAL A 645 -3.39 -28.57 -8.06
N CYS A 646 -2.64 -27.48 -8.30
CA CYS A 646 -2.48 -26.92 -9.64
C CYS A 646 -1.84 -27.91 -10.61
N THR A 647 -0.84 -28.68 -10.18
CA THR A 647 -0.21 -29.75 -10.96
C THR A 647 -1.22 -30.85 -11.30
N LEU A 648 -2.03 -31.31 -10.35
CA LEU A 648 -3.08 -32.30 -10.61
C LEU A 648 -4.11 -31.79 -11.63
N VAL A 649 -4.57 -30.54 -11.49
CA VAL A 649 -5.51 -29.93 -12.45
C VAL A 649 -4.86 -29.80 -13.83
N ALA A 650 -3.59 -29.37 -13.90
CA ALA A 650 -2.86 -29.26 -15.15
C ALA A 650 -2.71 -30.61 -15.85
N SER A 651 -2.27 -31.65 -15.11
CA SER A 651 -2.10 -33.01 -15.65
C SER A 651 -3.44 -33.63 -16.07
N GLY A 652 -4.48 -33.51 -15.25
CA GLY A 652 -5.81 -34.01 -15.60
C GLY A 652 -6.41 -33.28 -16.81
N SER A 653 -6.17 -31.97 -16.94
CA SER A 653 -6.59 -31.21 -18.12
C SER A 653 -5.81 -31.61 -19.38
N ALA A 654 -4.53 -31.93 -19.23
CA ALA A 654 -3.68 -32.43 -20.32
C ALA A 654 -4.10 -33.82 -20.79
N GLU A 655 -4.57 -34.70 -19.91
CA GLU A 655 -5.09 -36.01 -20.31
C GLU A 655 -6.44 -35.88 -21.03
N LEU A 656 -7.38 -35.10 -20.47
CA LEU A 656 -8.68 -34.80 -21.09
C LEU A 656 -8.55 -34.08 -22.43
N TYR A 657 -7.42 -33.40 -22.67
CA TYR A 657 -7.12 -32.74 -23.93
C TYR A 657 -7.31 -33.66 -25.14
N THR A 658 -6.92 -34.94 -25.01
CA THR A 658 -7.05 -35.92 -26.10
C THR A 658 -8.51 -36.20 -26.50
N SER A 659 -9.46 -35.98 -25.58
CA SER A 659 -10.89 -36.26 -25.78
C SER A 659 -11.71 -35.03 -26.15
N VAL A 660 -11.49 -33.89 -25.50
CA VAL A 660 -12.30 -32.66 -25.65
C VAL A 660 -11.49 -31.43 -26.09
N GLY A 661 -10.20 -31.61 -26.40
CA GLY A 661 -9.33 -30.57 -26.96
C GLY A 661 -9.08 -29.39 -26.02
N ALA A 662 -8.89 -28.21 -26.60
CA ALA A 662 -8.51 -26.98 -25.86
C ALA A 662 -9.51 -26.56 -24.77
N VAL A 663 -10.75 -27.05 -24.83
CA VAL A 663 -11.77 -26.81 -23.81
C VAL A 663 -11.35 -27.40 -22.46
N ALA A 664 -10.66 -28.56 -22.43
CA ALA A 664 -10.13 -29.14 -21.18
C ALA A 664 -9.18 -28.18 -20.46
N ILE A 665 -8.20 -27.62 -21.20
CA ILE A 665 -7.22 -26.68 -20.65
C ILE A 665 -7.89 -25.36 -20.22
N ALA A 666 -8.88 -24.89 -20.97
CA ALA A 666 -9.65 -23.69 -20.61
C ALA A 666 -10.39 -23.89 -19.28
N LEU A 667 -11.10 -25.01 -19.13
CA LEU A 667 -11.78 -25.36 -17.88
C LEU A 667 -10.80 -25.57 -16.74
N GLY A 668 -9.65 -26.20 -16.99
CA GLY A 668 -8.55 -26.35 -16.03
C GLY A 668 -8.03 -25.01 -15.51
N ASN A 669 -7.77 -24.05 -16.39
CA ASN A 669 -7.33 -22.70 -16.02
C ASN A 669 -8.37 -21.95 -15.17
N ILE A 670 -9.65 -22.01 -15.58
CA ILE A 670 -10.76 -21.42 -14.81
C ILE A 670 -10.83 -22.08 -13.43
N LEU A 671 -10.72 -23.41 -13.39
CA LEU A 671 -10.73 -24.19 -12.16
C LEU A 671 -9.57 -23.81 -11.25
N VAL A 672 -8.33 -23.64 -11.75
CA VAL A 672 -7.17 -23.20 -10.95
C VAL A 672 -7.41 -21.82 -10.33
N VAL A 673 -8.00 -20.87 -11.06
CA VAL A 673 -8.29 -19.53 -10.50
C VAL A 673 -9.35 -19.60 -9.41
N LEU A 674 -10.45 -20.34 -9.67
CA LEU A 674 -11.52 -20.52 -8.70
C LEU A 674 -11.03 -21.27 -7.46
N LEU A 675 -10.32 -22.39 -7.66
CA LEU A 675 -9.69 -23.16 -6.60
C LEU A 675 -8.69 -22.31 -5.84
N GLY A 676 -7.88 -21.47 -6.48
CA GLY A 676 -6.95 -20.57 -5.81
C GLY A 676 -7.67 -19.61 -4.87
N ALA A 677 -8.74 -18.96 -5.33
CA ALA A 677 -9.54 -18.09 -4.48
C ALA A 677 -10.16 -18.86 -3.30
N VAL A 678 -10.82 -19.99 -3.56
CA VAL A 678 -11.45 -20.80 -2.52
C VAL A 678 -10.41 -21.36 -1.55
N TYR A 679 -9.30 -21.89 -2.04
CA TYR A 679 -8.20 -22.46 -1.26
C TYR A 679 -7.64 -21.45 -0.28
N PHE A 680 -7.25 -20.25 -0.75
CA PHE A 680 -6.68 -19.25 0.16
C PHE A 680 -7.71 -18.65 1.12
N ILE A 681 -9.00 -18.59 0.74
CA ILE A 681 -10.09 -18.29 1.68
C ILE A 681 -10.17 -19.35 2.77
N LEU A 682 -10.16 -20.64 2.41
CA LEU A 682 -10.25 -21.74 3.36
C LEU A 682 -9.03 -21.80 4.28
N VAL A 683 -7.83 -21.60 3.74
CA VAL A 683 -6.59 -21.51 4.53
C VAL A 683 -6.69 -20.40 5.56
N GLU A 684 -7.11 -19.21 5.13
CA GLU A 684 -7.26 -18.08 6.05
C GLU A 684 -8.34 -18.34 7.11
N ARG A 685 -9.47 -18.93 6.72
CA ARG A 685 -10.52 -19.33 7.66
C ARG A 685 -10.05 -20.38 8.66
N ALA A 686 -9.27 -21.36 8.23
CA ALA A 686 -8.68 -22.34 9.12
C ALA A 686 -7.74 -21.67 10.14
N VAL A 687 -6.86 -20.77 9.68
CA VAL A 687 -5.97 -20.01 10.56
C VAL A 687 -6.76 -19.13 11.55
N THR A 688 -7.83 -18.48 11.08
CA THR A 688 -8.69 -17.61 11.90
C THR A 688 -9.50 -18.39 12.92
N ALA A 689 -10.06 -19.54 12.54
CA ALA A 689 -10.93 -20.35 13.39
C ALA A 689 -10.17 -20.90 14.60
N LEU A 690 -8.89 -21.21 14.42
CA LEU A 690 -8.02 -21.65 15.51
C LEU A 690 -7.78 -20.55 16.55
N HIS A 691 -7.74 -19.28 16.14
CA HIS A 691 -7.49 -18.13 17.03
C HIS A 691 -8.28 -16.89 16.58
N PRO A 692 -9.54 -16.74 17.02
CA PRO A 692 -10.39 -15.63 16.60
C PRO A 692 -9.78 -14.27 16.97
N PRO A 693 -9.67 -13.33 16.02
CA PRO A 693 -9.04 -12.05 16.27
C PRO A 693 -9.96 -11.11 17.06
N GLY A 694 -9.58 -10.84 18.31
CA GLY A 694 -10.07 -9.72 19.14
C GLY A 694 -9.02 -8.62 19.29
N PRO A 695 -9.40 -7.47 19.89
CA PRO A 695 -8.45 -6.46 20.34
C PRO A 695 -7.39 -7.09 21.25
N LEU A 696 -6.15 -6.64 21.11
CA LEU A 696 -5.00 -7.22 21.81
C LEU A 696 -3.96 -6.14 22.09
N PHE A 697 -3.46 -6.13 23.32
CA PHE A 697 -2.29 -5.38 23.73
C PHE A 697 -1.30 -6.33 24.41
N CYS A 698 -0.16 -6.57 23.79
CA CYS A 698 0.86 -7.48 24.31
C CYS A 698 2.25 -7.19 23.72
N SER A 699 3.28 -7.79 24.31
CA SER A 699 4.62 -7.80 23.75
C SER A 699 4.70 -8.66 22.48
N ILE A 700 5.65 -8.36 21.59
CA ILE A 700 6.00 -9.21 20.44
C ILE A 700 6.59 -10.58 20.82
N TYR A 701 6.88 -10.80 22.10
CA TYR A 701 7.31 -12.08 22.67
C TYR A 701 6.16 -12.88 23.30
N ASP A 702 4.94 -12.33 23.31
CA ASP A 702 3.76 -13.03 23.80
C ASP A 702 3.28 -14.06 22.74
N PRO A 703 3.03 -15.33 23.11
CA PRO A 703 2.45 -16.32 22.20
C PRO A 703 1.15 -15.89 21.52
N ARG A 704 0.35 -15.03 22.16
CA ARG A 704 -0.88 -14.45 21.57
C ARG A 704 -0.56 -13.56 20.36
N PHE A 705 0.54 -12.81 20.40
CA PHE A 705 1.03 -12.06 19.24
C PHE A 705 1.46 -13.02 18.13
N TRP A 706 2.20 -14.09 18.44
CA TRP A 706 2.65 -15.02 17.41
C TRP A 706 1.48 -15.74 16.71
N GLN A 707 0.41 -16.05 17.44
CA GLN A 707 -0.84 -16.55 16.84
C GLN A 707 -1.45 -15.52 15.88
N ARG A 708 -1.42 -14.25 16.26
CA ARG A 708 -1.90 -13.13 15.44
C ARG A 708 -1.05 -12.94 14.19
N GLU A 709 0.26 -13.02 14.33
CA GLU A 709 1.23 -12.89 13.24
C GLU A 709 1.07 -13.96 12.15
N ARG A 710 0.73 -15.20 12.53
CA ARG A 710 0.39 -16.27 11.58
C ARG A 710 -0.76 -15.91 10.63
N PHE A 711 -1.72 -15.12 11.09
CA PHE A 711 -2.93 -14.78 10.33
C PHE A 711 -2.63 -14.01 9.03
N TRP A 712 -1.65 -13.11 9.01
CA TRP A 712 -1.26 -12.39 7.79
C TRP A 712 -0.05 -12.98 7.08
N LYS A 713 0.80 -13.76 7.77
CA LYS A 713 1.94 -14.43 7.13
C LYS A 713 1.52 -15.60 6.26
N VAL A 714 0.62 -16.46 6.73
CA VAL A 714 0.32 -17.75 6.07
C VAL A 714 -0.55 -17.60 4.83
N PRO A 715 -1.64 -16.82 4.78
CA PRO A 715 -2.43 -16.67 3.57
C PRO A 715 -1.66 -15.97 2.45
N SER A 716 -2.09 -16.12 1.20
CA SER A 716 -1.61 -15.31 0.08
C SER A 716 -2.61 -14.20 -0.20
N GLU A 717 -2.18 -12.94 -0.28
CA GLU A 717 -3.10 -11.83 -0.60
C GLU A 717 -3.17 -11.52 -2.10
N THR A 718 -2.28 -12.09 -2.90
CA THR A 718 -2.11 -11.69 -4.31
C THR A 718 -3.36 -12.00 -5.15
N TYR A 719 -4.08 -13.09 -4.84
CA TYR A 719 -5.30 -13.48 -5.57
C TYR A 719 -6.42 -12.43 -5.48
N LEU A 720 -6.42 -11.63 -4.41
CA LEU A 720 -7.43 -10.60 -4.19
C LEU A 720 -7.42 -9.52 -5.28
N GLN A 721 -6.29 -9.32 -5.96
CA GLN A 721 -6.15 -8.31 -7.01
C GLN A 721 -7.01 -8.62 -8.25
N ALA A 722 -7.25 -9.90 -8.53
CA ALA A 722 -8.09 -10.34 -9.66
C ALA A 722 -9.55 -9.86 -9.55
N PHE A 723 -10.00 -9.54 -8.34
CA PHE A 723 -11.38 -9.13 -8.06
C PHE A 723 -11.55 -7.61 -7.96
N ASN A 724 -10.48 -6.82 -8.07
CA ASN A 724 -10.55 -5.36 -7.91
C ASN A 724 -11.57 -4.74 -8.89
N GLY A 725 -12.47 -3.92 -8.36
CA GLY A 725 -13.57 -3.30 -9.12
C GLY A 725 -14.69 -4.25 -9.53
N THR A 726 -14.81 -5.43 -8.92
CA THR A 726 -15.91 -6.37 -9.22
C THR A 726 -16.85 -6.55 -8.02
N PRO A 727 -18.13 -6.89 -8.24
CA PRO A 727 -19.04 -7.34 -7.18
C PRO A 727 -18.49 -8.50 -6.34
N PHE A 728 -17.68 -9.36 -6.95
CA PHE A 728 -17.11 -10.55 -6.31
C PHE A 728 -16.12 -10.21 -5.20
N LYS A 729 -15.45 -9.05 -5.26
CA LYS A 729 -14.52 -8.62 -4.19
C LYS A 729 -15.22 -8.53 -2.83
N SER A 730 -16.43 -7.95 -2.80
CA SER A 730 -17.25 -7.88 -1.59
C SER A 730 -17.66 -9.26 -1.08
N LEU A 731 -17.94 -10.21 -1.98
CA LEU A 731 -18.23 -11.59 -1.59
C LEU A 731 -17.01 -12.23 -0.94
N VAL A 732 -15.84 -12.12 -1.56
CA VAL A 732 -14.58 -12.63 -1.01
C VAL A 732 -14.31 -12.01 0.36
N TRP A 733 -14.52 -10.71 0.55
CA TRP A 733 -14.38 -10.08 1.87
C TRP A 733 -15.30 -10.66 2.94
N ARG A 734 -16.58 -10.93 2.62
CA ARG A 734 -17.48 -11.63 3.55
C ARG A 734 -16.97 -13.02 3.86
N LEU A 735 -16.51 -13.74 2.84
CA LEU A 735 -15.94 -15.07 2.98
C LEU A 735 -14.63 -15.09 3.76
N LEU A 736 -13.94 -13.96 3.92
CA LEU A 736 -12.76 -13.81 4.78
C LEU A 736 -13.09 -13.25 6.18
N GLY A 737 -14.35 -12.92 6.44
CA GLY A 737 -14.83 -12.53 7.77
C GLY A 737 -15.01 -11.02 7.97
N VAL A 738 -14.81 -10.22 6.93
CA VAL A 738 -15.12 -8.78 6.98
C VAL A 738 -16.64 -8.58 7.11
N ARG A 739 -17.06 -7.72 8.03
CA ARG A 739 -18.46 -7.28 8.13
C ARG A 739 -18.71 -6.19 7.09
N ILE A 740 -19.04 -6.59 5.86
CA ILE A 740 -19.14 -5.68 4.71
C ILE A 740 -20.56 -5.57 4.15
N GLY A 741 -21.02 -4.33 4.04
CA GLY A 741 -22.33 -3.92 3.52
C GLY A 741 -22.53 -4.20 2.04
N ARG A 742 -23.72 -3.90 1.55
CA ARG A 742 -24.15 -4.11 0.15
C ARG A 742 -23.49 -3.10 -0.78
N ARG A 743 -23.14 -3.56 -1.99
CA ARG A 743 -22.65 -2.71 -3.09
C ARG A 743 -21.42 -1.85 -2.75
N VAL A 744 -20.59 -2.31 -1.81
CA VAL A 744 -19.28 -1.70 -1.56
C VAL A 744 -18.42 -1.83 -2.82
N PHE A 745 -17.83 -0.72 -3.22
CA PHE A 745 -16.88 -0.65 -4.32
C PHE A 745 -15.46 -0.72 -3.74
N ASP A 746 -14.66 -1.67 -4.21
CA ASP A 746 -13.27 -1.82 -3.79
C ASP A 746 -12.37 -1.98 -5.02
N ASP A 747 -11.47 -1.02 -5.24
CA ASP A 747 -10.51 -0.98 -6.35
C ASP A 747 -9.07 -1.36 -5.97
N GLY A 748 -8.90 -2.08 -4.86
CA GLY A 748 -7.61 -2.54 -4.38
C GLY A 748 -7.22 -1.97 -3.01
N CYS A 749 -8.17 -1.91 -2.09
CA CYS A 749 -7.92 -1.69 -0.67
C CYS A 749 -7.20 -2.89 -0.05
N SER A 750 -6.21 -2.62 0.79
CA SER A 750 -5.60 -3.63 1.65
C SER A 750 -6.29 -3.66 3.02
N LEU A 751 -6.72 -4.84 3.46
CA LEU A 751 -7.27 -5.09 4.79
C LEU A 751 -6.38 -6.13 5.46
N THR A 752 -5.72 -5.75 6.56
CA THR A 752 -4.87 -6.67 7.34
C THR A 752 -5.74 -7.57 8.20
N GLU A 753 -6.31 -7.10 9.32
CA GLU A 753 -7.18 -7.90 10.21
C GLU A 753 -8.64 -7.86 9.73
N ARG A 754 -8.94 -8.59 8.66
CA ARG A 754 -10.24 -8.58 7.97
C ARG A 754 -11.46 -8.67 8.88
N SER A 755 -11.48 -9.57 9.85
CA SER A 755 -12.62 -9.74 10.77
C SER A 755 -12.71 -8.71 11.91
N MET A 756 -11.74 -7.79 12.01
CA MET A 756 -11.81 -6.63 12.89
C MET A 756 -12.37 -5.39 12.18
N VAL A 757 -12.58 -5.46 10.87
CA VAL A 757 -13.12 -4.37 10.05
C VAL A 757 -14.63 -4.52 9.85
N ALA A 758 -15.36 -3.42 10.01
CA ALA A 758 -16.74 -3.27 9.54
C ALA A 758 -16.84 -2.15 8.51
N ILE A 759 -17.54 -2.39 7.40
CA ILE A 759 -17.71 -1.46 6.28
C ILE A 759 -19.19 -1.39 5.92
N GLY A 760 -19.77 -0.20 5.93
CA GLY A 760 -21.18 0.03 5.62
C GLY A 760 -21.54 -0.09 4.14
N ASP A 761 -22.84 -0.02 3.86
CA ASP A 761 -23.39 -0.10 2.51
C ASP A 761 -22.86 1.02 1.60
N GLY A 762 -22.55 0.69 0.35
CA GLY A 762 -22.16 1.68 -0.67
C GLY A 762 -20.86 2.44 -0.40
N ALA A 763 -20.02 1.98 0.52
CA ALA A 763 -18.69 2.55 0.73
C ALA A 763 -17.79 2.35 -0.51
N THR A 764 -16.82 3.25 -0.69
CA THR A 764 -15.93 3.32 -1.84
C THR A 764 -14.47 3.33 -1.39
N LEU A 765 -13.75 2.26 -1.70
CA LEU A 765 -12.37 2.04 -1.30
C LEU A 765 -11.47 2.15 -2.53
N ASN A 766 -10.71 3.23 -2.62
CA ASN A 766 -9.85 3.49 -3.77
C ASN A 766 -8.60 2.59 -3.79
N THR A 767 -7.96 2.53 -4.96
CA THR A 767 -6.68 1.83 -5.15
C THR A 767 -5.62 2.31 -4.16
N GLY A 768 -4.88 1.37 -3.58
CA GLY A 768 -3.77 1.66 -2.66
C GLY A 768 -4.19 2.12 -1.26
N SER A 769 -5.50 2.26 -1.01
CA SER A 769 -6.00 2.52 0.34
C SER A 769 -5.75 1.34 1.28
N VAL A 770 -5.64 1.61 2.58
CA VAL A 770 -5.35 0.60 3.61
C VAL A 770 -6.26 0.81 4.81
N VAL A 771 -6.76 -0.29 5.36
CA VAL A 771 -7.32 -0.34 6.71
C VAL A 771 -6.52 -1.34 7.52
N GLN A 772 -5.75 -0.84 8.48
CA GLN A 772 -4.90 -1.62 9.35
C GLN A 772 -5.40 -1.52 10.79
N CYS A 773 -5.85 -2.64 11.35
CA CYS A 773 -6.44 -2.70 12.70
C CYS A 773 -5.41 -3.05 13.78
N HIS A 774 -4.12 -2.83 13.51
CA HIS A 774 -3.07 -2.95 14.50
C HIS A 774 -1.96 -1.89 14.32
N SER A 775 -1.11 -1.77 15.33
CA SER A 775 0.22 -1.14 15.29
C SER A 775 1.20 -2.03 16.05
N GLN A 776 2.45 -2.03 15.61
CA GLN A 776 3.56 -2.66 16.31
C GLN A 776 4.63 -1.58 16.53
N GLU A 777 4.70 -1.02 17.74
CA GLU A 777 5.58 0.10 18.11
C GLU A 777 6.58 -0.41 19.15
N ASP A 778 7.88 -0.38 18.84
CA ASP A 778 8.97 -0.73 19.78
C ASP A 778 8.77 -2.04 20.58
N GLY A 779 8.28 -3.07 19.92
CA GLY A 779 8.04 -4.39 20.53
C GLY A 779 6.72 -4.51 21.29
N ALA A 780 5.88 -3.48 21.30
CA ALA A 780 4.49 -3.54 21.75
C ALA A 780 3.53 -3.69 20.56
N PHE A 781 2.71 -4.74 20.57
CA PHE A 781 1.63 -4.95 19.62
C PHE A 781 0.31 -4.45 20.20
N LYS A 782 -0.39 -3.61 19.44
CA LYS A 782 -1.68 -3.00 19.79
C LYS A 782 -2.66 -3.24 18.64
N SER A 783 -3.88 -3.67 18.93
CA SER A 783 -4.91 -3.83 17.90
C SER A 783 -6.29 -3.54 18.43
N ASP A 784 -7.14 -2.96 17.59
CA ASP A 784 -8.55 -2.70 17.89
C ASP A 784 -9.39 -2.64 16.61
N ARG A 785 -10.70 -2.80 16.75
CA ARG A 785 -11.66 -2.83 15.65
C ARG A 785 -11.79 -1.45 15.00
N SER A 786 -12.03 -1.45 13.69
CA SER A 786 -12.25 -0.23 12.93
C SER A 786 -13.57 -0.31 12.18
N THR A 787 -14.31 0.80 12.17
CA THR A 787 -15.63 0.88 11.54
C THR A 787 -15.67 1.98 10.49
N ILE A 788 -16.09 1.64 9.28
CA ILE A 788 -16.30 2.55 8.16
C ILE A 788 -17.81 2.59 7.88
N GLY A 789 -18.42 3.77 7.99
CA GLY A 789 -19.85 3.97 7.79
C GLY A 789 -20.34 3.71 6.36
N ALA A 790 -21.66 3.78 6.18
CA ALA A 790 -22.27 3.66 4.85
C ALA A 790 -21.93 4.88 3.99
N GLY A 791 -21.68 4.65 2.70
CA GLY A 791 -21.40 5.71 1.72
C GLY A 791 -20.07 6.44 1.91
N CYS A 792 -19.18 5.98 2.79
CA CYS A 792 -17.87 6.62 3.00
C CYS A 792 -16.95 6.41 1.79
N THR A 793 -16.06 7.37 1.54
CA THR A 793 -15.01 7.25 0.51
C THR A 793 -13.63 7.29 1.15
N LEU A 794 -12.81 6.26 0.92
CA LEU A 794 -11.37 6.30 1.22
C LEU A 794 -10.60 6.69 -0.05
N GLY A 795 -9.87 7.80 -0.03
CA GLY A 795 -9.10 8.32 -1.16
C GLY A 795 -7.95 7.41 -1.60
N VAL A 796 -7.39 7.71 -2.78
CA VAL A 796 -6.24 6.97 -3.34
C VAL A 796 -5.07 7.03 -2.36
N GLY A 797 -4.51 5.88 -1.98
CA GLY A 797 -3.38 5.81 -1.05
C GLY A 797 -3.69 6.20 0.41
N ALA A 798 -4.96 6.43 0.76
CA ALA A 798 -5.36 6.75 2.13
C ALA A 798 -5.06 5.58 3.08
N PHE A 799 -4.62 5.88 4.29
CA PHE A 799 -4.27 4.89 5.31
C PHE A 799 -5.09 5.12 6.56
N VAL A 800 -5.86 4.11 6.94
CA VAL A 800 -6.71 4.10 8.13
C VAL A 800 -6.10 3.19 9.18
N HIS A 801 -5.78 3.76 10.34
CA HIS A 801 -5.21 3.01 11.46
C HIS A 801 -6.28 2.35 12.34
N TYR A 802 -5.87 1.75 13.46
CA TYR A 802 -6.74 0.92 14.31
C TYR A 802 -7.62 1.75 15.26
N GLY A 803 -8.72 1.16 15.73
CA GLY A 803 -9.59 1.78 16.73
C GLY A 803 -10.38 2.98 16.20
N VAL A 804 -10.48 3.15 14.87
CA VAL A 804 -11.16 4.31 14.29
C VAL A 804 -12.64 4.07 14.06
N THR A 805 -13.40 5.17 14.04
CA THR A 805 -14.80 5.18 13.58
C THR A 805 -15.00 6.28 12.55
N ILE A 806 -15.33 5.91 11.32
CA ILE A 806 -15.64 6.83 10.23
C ILE A 806 -17.16 6.91 10.05
N GLY A 807 -17.75 8.08 10.32
CA GLY A 807 -19.18 8.33 10.20
C GLY A 807 -19.69 8.20 8.76
N ALA A 808 -20.98 7.92 8.60
CA ALA A 808 -21.60 7.69 7.29
C ALA A 808 -21.40 8.89 6.35
N GLY A 809 -21.13 8.60 5.07
CA GLY A 809 -20.91 9.58 4.02
C GLY A 809 -19.65 10.44 4.20
N ALA A 810 -18.78 10.13 5.15
CA ALA A 810 -17.51 10.85 5.32
C ALA A 810 -16.49 10.45 4.25
N GLU A 811 -15.56 11.36 3.99
CA GLU A 811 -14.58 11.23 2.91
C GLU A 811 -13.17 11.48 3.45
N LEU A 812 -12.26 10.57 3.14
CA LEU A 812 -10.83 10.80 3.31
C LEU A 812 -10.23 11.17 1.95
N ALA A 813 -9.57 12.32 1.89
CA ALA A 813 -8.85 12.80 0.72
C ALA A 813 -7.70 11.85 0.33
N PRO A 814 -7.12 11.97 -0.88
CA PRO A 814 -5.97 11.19 -1.29
C PRO A 814 -4.81 11.31 -0.29
N ASP A 815 -4.08 10.21 -0.13
CA ASP A 815 -2.90 10.06 0.74
C ASP A 815 -3.12 10.28 2.25
N SER A 816 -4.35 10.58 2.69
CA SER A 816 -4.66 10.88 4.09
C SER A 816 -4.20 9.78 5.05
N PHE A 817 -3.63 10.16 6.19
CA PHE A 817 -3.29 9.24 7.28
C PHE A 817 -4.21 9.47 8.48
N LEU A 818 -5.24 8.63 8.64
CA LEU A 818 -6.16 8.70 9.77
C LEU A 818 -5.55 7.96 10.98
N MET A 819 -5.22 8.74 12.01
CA MET A 819 -4.56 8.26 13.23
C MET A 819 -5.43 7.27 14.00
N LYS A 820 -4.76 6.44 14.81
CA LYS A 820 -5.41 5.47 15.70
C LYS A 820 -6.40 6.16 16.66
N GLY A 821 -7.54 5.52 16.92
CA GLY A 821 -8.59 6.04 17.82
C GLY A 821 -9.45 7.17 17.29
N GLU A 822 -9.16 7.70 16.10
CA GLU A 822 -9.87 8.86 15.55
C GLU A 822 -11.34 8.56 15.23
N THR A 823 -12.18 9.56 15.46
CA THR A 823 -13.60 9.52 15.08
C THR A 823 -13.89 10.63 14.07
N VAL A 824 -14.19 10.23 12.83
CA VAL A 824 -14.54 11.14 11.75
C VAL A 824 -16.05 11.36 11.76
N PRO A 825 -16.55 12.60 11.88
CA PRO A 825 -17.99 12.88 11.86
C PRO A 825 -18.65 12.46 10.53
N PRO A 826 -19.95 12.12 10.52
CA PRO A 826 -20.69 11.88 9.29
C PRO A 826 -20.59 13.05 8.31
N HIS A 827 -20.51 12.76 7.01
CA HIS A 827 -20.43 13.73 5.92
C HIS A 827 -19.23 14.71 5.98
N ALA A 828 -18.25 14.46 6.85
CA ALA A 828 -17.05 15.28 6.94
C ALA A 828 -16.04 14.90 5.85
N LEU A 829 -15.37 15.89 5.28
CA LEU A 829 -14.18 15.70 4.45
C LEU A 829 -12.95 15.88 5.34
N TRP A 830 -12.07 14.89 5.35
CA TRP A 830 -10.80 14.93 6.07
C TRP A 830 -9.65 14.67 5.11
N GLY A 831 -8.51 15.31 5.36
CA GLY A 831 -7.33 15.06 4.57
C GLY A 831 -6.01 15.42 5.24
N GLY A 832 -4.95 14.89 4.65
CA GLY A 832 -3.57 15.15 5.02
C GLY A 832 -2.94 14.09 5.93
N ASN A 833 -1.70 14.34 6.32
CA ASN A 833 -0.91 13.42 7.15
C ASN A 833 -0.27 14.18 8.33
N PRO A 834 -0.83 14.07 9.55
CA PRO A 834 -2.07 13.37 9.91
C PRO A 834 -3.35 13.97 9.31
N ALA A 835 -4.40 13.17 9.17
CA ALA A 835 -5.66 13.60 8.61
C ALA A 835 -6.39 14.56 9.56
N ARG A 836 -6.83 15.71 9.03
CA ARG A 836 -7.63 16.71 9.73
C ARG A 836 -8.85 17.08 8.88
N ARG A 837 -9.85 17.69 9.51
CA ARG A 837 -11.02 18.22 8.79
C ARG A 837 -10.57 19.25 7.75
N ILE A 838 -11.09 19.13 6.53
CA ILE A 838 -10.94 20.12 5.47
C ILE A 838 -12.25 20.89 5.40
N ASP A 839 -12.18 22.22 5.59
CA ASP A 839 -13.37 23.05 5.48
C ASP A 839 -13.76 23.26 4.02
N PRO A 840 -15.05 23.10 3.68
CA PRO A 840 -15.53 23.22 2.30
C PRO A 840 -15.44 24.65 1.75
N ALA A 841 -15.18 25.65 2.60
CA ALA A 841 -15.03 27.05 2.21
C ALA A 841 -13.60 27.41 1.73
N THR A 842 -12.63 26.51 1.91
CA THR A 842 -11.28 26.69 1.35
C THR A 842 -11.32 26.36 -0.15
N PRO A 843 -10.89 27.26 -1.05
CA PRO A 843 -10.97 27.02 -2.49
C PRO A 843 -10.20 25.74 -2.88
N GLY A 844 -10.93 24.69 -3.30
CA GLY A 844 -10.38 23.37 -3.64
C GLY A 844 -11.21 22.18 -3.15
N ALA A 845 -12.11 22.38 -2.19
CA ALA A 845 -12.77 21.27 -1.48
C ALA A 845 -14.06 20.71 -2.13
N ARG A 846 -14.56 21.28 -3.23
CA ARG A 846 -15.64 20.67 -4.04
C ARG A 846 -15.42 20.94 -5.52
N SER A 847 -14.95 19.91 -6.23
CA SER A 847 -15.10 19.79 -7.68
C SER A 847 -15.38 18.35 -8.06
#